data_AF-A0A2A7S7Q2-F1
#
_entry.id   AF-A0A2A7S7Q2-F1
#
_cell.length_a   1.000
_cell.length_b   1.000
_cell.length_c   1.000
_cell.angle_alpha   90.00
_cell.angle_beta   90.00
_cell.angle_gamma   90.00
#
_symmetry.space_group_name_H-M   'P 1'
#
loop_
_entity.id
_entity.type
_entity.pdbx_description
1 polymer ?
#
loop_
_entity_poly.entity_id
_entity_poly.type
_entity_poly.pdbx_seq_one_letter_code
_entity_poly.pdbx_strand_id
1 'polypeptide(L)'
;MQKSSVMFDTNFSGRILQLTEALDFGDAVSNQVVALDQMFKGLGLQSQIYSKWHHQSVGQYRKNLEELDIQDNDVLIVHFAGYSEHVMQAYHTKRCTKICVYHNITPHSFFEKGTDLHKFCLMGREQLREIAPSFDYFWGDSEYNLQEIIDLGVSPDRCSLVPIIVDAPESAAAVRASRNREPGHWLFLGRVAANKGQVDLVQMFAEMHESSPQVAARLSIVGGFNPQDPYYQKLLATIKKYKVEHLVDITGKVPDEAISSHFGKAFVYVSLSRHEGFGVPLIEATLHGLPVVGLHNTAIGETLGVKDNPLDSIGKLKAEIARLAKDEAAYRNLVEFQRRNTERFTSDAVRKRVIDALRKVLPAAKQFATVSIIICTYNRADLLERCLDYLQYQTNQNFEVVVVNGPSNDGTDAVLERYKDRIKVGSNPQRNLAISRNIGIDLADGDLLAFIDDDALPFDDWVETLLEEFNRRPLTLGALGGPAYYAGTLRYQSEDIGINKFAEAKVNIDSREIGENGWERSLLGTNTCFSAEAVRAVNGFDEQFDYFLDESELCFRMRQAGYLIAYRPDLHLRHEFAQSHNRGGRYNYNWFTICKNTAYFIAAYSGLKGAELKKYLDRRMQSERIAPLAAAQRAGEIEGDEYDRHLEAIRSGVEQGLKDAADFPKTRKLKKGTGRFEVFTGAAGYPLVGCDTPRLHVCIVTKEFPPFSGSGGIGTLYYHLASELLLMGHQVTVVTPGDRDFVYRCGRFSVRHVLPITNVTDTLGSTGFVNNLNWGLTALRAVAELHAEHRIDVVESALWDTEALPIALLPKHERPPVVVRLVTPFPVAARLNGWQVPPREADLFLTGETTLIEHADLVVPISESISKTIETEHGVRRDARWKQSHCGIAYWPFFDAQNGYSALEDSAGKPLKISEDMKFVLFVGRLEGRKGVGTLLDAAKRFLAGDTDAHLVLAGRDIENWTERAKDVLGASLMQRVHFLGSVDDQLREKLLHAAHCVAFPSQYESFGLVPLEAFVHGKPVIASRAGAIPEVVGDGQSGLLFEAGNSTELADQVLRVLTDKTLHARLSNGARAQIRKFSSRNSAIRAVNAYVALMREREDARGAHENIKSAVKV
;
A
#
# COMPACT_ATOMS: atom_id res chain seq x y z
N MET A 1 23.45 28.91 26.77
CA MET A 1 22.04 29.34 26.88
C MET A 1 21.26 28.70 25.75
N GLN A 2 20.31 27.83 26.09
CA GLN A 2 19.36 27.21 25.17
C GLN A 2 18.56 28.31 24.46
N LYS A 3 18.79 28.50 23.15
CA LYS A 3 17.81 29.14 22.27
C LYS A 3 16.97 28.01 21.70
N SER A 4 15.66 28.02 21.97
CA SER A 4 14.72 27.02 21.48
C SER A 4 14.78 26.97 19.95
N SER A 5 15.48 25.98 19.38
CA SER A 5 15.34 25.64 17.98
C SER A 5 13.91 25.15 17.81
N VAL A 6 13.10 25.86 17.02
CA VAL A 6 11.82 25.33 16.55
C VAL A 6 12.18 24.09 15.73
N MET A 7 12.13 22.92 16.35
CA MET A 7 12.33 21.65 15.64
C MET A 7 11.16 21.50 14.67
N PHE A 8 11.50 21.16 13.43
CA PHE A 8 10.51 20.78 12.43
C PHE A 8 10.05 19.36 12.75
N ASP A 9 9.00 19.27 13.57
CA ASP A 9 8.47 18.00 14.07
C ASP A 9 7.62 17.32 12.98
N THR A 10 8.23 16.40 12.24
CA THR A 10 7.62 15.63 11.14
C THR A 10 8.08 14.18 11.19
N ASN A 11 7.21 13.27 10.71
CA ASN A 11 7.54 11.86 10.49
C ASN A 11 7.88 11.55 9.02
N PHE A 12 8.00 12.59 8.17
CA PHE A 12 8.37 12.42 6.78
C PHE A 12 9.70 11.67 6.65
N SER A 13 9.69 10.59 5.87
CA SER A 13 10.87 9.72 5.67
C SER A 13 11.29 9.60 4.21
N GLY A 14 10.67 10.35 3.30
CA GLY A 14 11.09 10.45 1.90
C GLY A 14 12.35 11.31 1.73
N ARG A 15 12.77 11.51 0.47
CA ARG A 15 13.94 12.33 0.13
C ARG A 15 13.52 13.68 -0.45
N ILE A 16 14.30 14.70 -0.18
CA ILE A 16 14.24 15.99 -0.86
C ILE A 16 15.32 15.99 -1.96
N LEU A 17 14.89 16.07 -3.21
CA LEU A 17 15.76 16.01 -4.38
C LEU A 17 15.78 17.39 -5.03
N GLN A 18 16.90 18.10 -4.91
CA GLN A 18 17.07 19.44 -5.47
C GLN A 18 17.68 19.34 -6.88
N LEU A 19 16.96 19.81 -7.90
CA LEU A 19 17.40 19.82 -9.29
C LEU A 19 17.74 21.24 -9.75
N THR A 20 18.89 21.38 -10.40
CA THR A 20 19.28 22.61 -11.11
C THR A 20 19.99 22.26 -12.42
N GLU A 21 19.84 23.07 -13.46
CA GLU A 21 20.50 22.83 -14.76
C GLU A 21 22.03 22.88 -14.61
N ALA A 22 22.52 23.87 -13.86
CA ALA A 22 23.93 24.08 -13.56
C ALA A 22 24.12 24.43 -12.07
N LEU A 23 25.24 23.96 -11.51
CA LEU A 23 25.69 24.33 -10.16
C LEU A 23 27.06 25.01 -10.28
N ASP A 24 27.06 26.33 -10.20
CA ASP A 24 28.23 27.19 -10.36
C ASP A 24 28.80 27.67 -9.02
N PHE A 25 30.07 28.07 -9.03
CA PHE A 25 30.72 28.66 -7.87
C PHE A 25 30.50 30.18 -7.86
N GLY A 26 30.01 30.72 -6.74
CA GLY A 26 29.91 32.17 -6.51
C GLY A 26 28.70 32.85 -7.18
N ASP A 27 27.69 32.11 -7.62
CA ASP A 27 26.41 32.67 -8.05
C ASP A 27 25.31 32.47 -6.99
N ALA A 28 24.35 33.39 -6.98
CA ALA A 28 23.30 33.45 -5.96
C ALA A 28 22.41 32.19 -5.94
N VAL A 29 22.11 31.62 -7.11
CA VAL A 29 21.21 30.46 -7.22
C VAL A 29 21.90 29.22 -6.67
N SER A 30 23.13 28.91 -7.10
CA SER A 30 23.83 27.73 -6.60
C SER A 30 24.15 27.82 -5.12
N ASN A 31 24.49 29.02 -4.61
CA ASN A 31 24.67 29.24 -3.18
C ASN A 31 23.37 28.95 -2.41
N GLN A 32 22.22 29.37 -2.92
CA GLN A 32 20.93 29.05 -2.32
C GLN A 32 20.64 27.54 -2.31
N VAL A 33 20.94 26.82 -3.40
CA VAL A 33 20.78 25.35 -3.50
C VAL A 33 21.60 24.66 -2.40
N VAL A 34 22.87 25.02 -2.25
CA VAL A 34 23.76 24.45 -1.22
C VAL A 34 23.30 24.82 0.19
N ALA A 35 22.89 26.07 0.41
CA ALA A 35 22.42 26.53 1.72
C ALA A 35 21.11 25.83 2.14
N LEU A 36 20.17 25.62 1.21
CA LEU A 36 18.95 24.85 1.47
C LEU A 36 19.25 23.38 1.76
N ASP A 37 20.17 22.75 1.01
CA ASP A 37 20.61 21.37 1.31
C ASP A 37 21.14 21.21 2.73
N GLN A 38 22.04 22.11 3.15
CA GLN A 38 22.58 22.13 4.51
C GLN A 38 21.47 22.37 5.54
N MET A 39 20.54 23.26 5.24
CA MET A 39 19.41 23.55 6.12
C MET A 39 18.48 22.35 6.28
N PHE A 40 18.11 21.65 5.19
CA PHE A 40 17.28 20.45 5.25
C PHE A 40 17.96 19.34 6.05
N LYS A 41 19.26 19.11 5.84
CA LYS A 41 20.05 18.17 6.65
C LYS A 41 20.09 18.56 8.12
N GLY A 42 20.22 19.85 8.42
CA GLY A 42 20.15 20.39 9.79
C GLY A 42 18.76 20.30 10.44
N LEU A 43 17.71 20.07 9.66
CA LEU A 43 16.35 19.75 10.13
C LEU A 43 16.10 18.23 10.28
N GLY A 44 17.10 17.38 9.97
CA GLY A 44 16.97 15.92 10.02
C GLY A 44 16.36 15.31 8.75
N LEU A 45 16.18 16.09 7.68
CA LEU A 45 15.62 15.63 6.41
C LEU A 45 16.73 15.11 5.49
N GLN A 46 16.40 14.08 4.69
CA GLN A 46 17.31 13.59 3.66
C GLN A 46 17.26 14.52 2.45
N SER A 47 18.38 15.17 2.10
CA SER A 47 18.48 16.07 0.94
C SER A 47 19.68 15.73 0.06
N GLN A 48 19.49 15.84 -1.26
CA GLN A 48 20.51 15.61 -2.28
C GLN A 48 20.36 16.61 -3.44
N ILE A 49 21.49 17.06 -4.00
CA ILE A 49 21.53 18.00 -5.12
C ILE A 49 21.94 17.26 -6.39
N TYR A 50 21.22 17.50 -7.49
CA TYR A 50 21.49 16.95 -8.80
C TYR A 50 21.59 18.07 -9.84
N SER A 51 22.61 17.99 -10.70
CA SER A 51 22.79 18.93 -11.80
C SER A 51 23.46 18.28 -13.01
N LYS A 52 23.17 18.83 -14.20
CA LYS A 52 23.85 18.40 -15.43
C LYS A 52 25.26 18.96 -15.47
N TRP A 53 25.36 20.26 -15.27
CA TRP A 53 26.61 21.00 -15.31
C TRP A 53 27.05 21.40 -13.90
N HIS A 54 28.36 21.46 -13.68
CA HIS A 54 28.88 21.96 -12.41
C HIS A 54 30.30 22.52 -12.55
N HIS A 55 30.63 23.48 -11.68
CA HIS A 55 32.00 23.92 -11.46
C HIS A 55 32.73 22.97 -10.49
N GLN A 56 34.04 22.76 -10.66
CA GLN A 56 34.81 21.83 -9.84
C GLN A 56 34.74 22.15 -8.33
N SER A 57 34.77 23.43 -7.96
CA SER A 57 34.69 23.89 -6.55
C SER A 57 33.41 23.51 -5.82
N VAL A 58 32.33 23.21 -6.54
CA VAL A 58 31.04 22.78 -5.96
C VAL A 58 30.72 21.32 -6.27
N GLY A 59 31.63 20.60 -6.94
CA GLY A 59 31.43 19.23 -7.38
C GLY A 59 31.19 18.24 -6.24
N GLN A 60 31.65 18.53 -5.02
CA GLN A 60 31.43 17.68 -3.84
C GLN A 60 29.97 17.67 -3.34
N TYR A 61 29.16 18.67 -3.70
CA TYR A 61 27.78 18.78 -3.23
C TYR A 61 26.78 18.04 -4.13
N ARG A 62 27.17 17.70 -5.35
CA ARG A 62 26.25 17.27 -6.42
C ARG A 62 26.38 15.79 -6.76
N LYS A 63 25.27 15.20 -7.21
CA LYS A 63 25.19 13.92 -7.91
C LYS A 63 24.87 14.10 -9.40
N ASN A 64 25.16 13.08 -10.21
CA ASN A 64 24.84 13.10 -11.65
C ASN A 64 23.33 12.92 -11.86
N LEU A 65 22.74 13.70 -12.79
CA LEU A 65 21.31 13.56 -13.13
C LEU A 65 20.99 12.16 -13.68
N GLU A 66 21.94 11.51 -14.37
CA GLU A 66 21.76 10.16 -14.92
C GLU A 66 21.58 9.08 -13.83
N GLU A 67 21.96 9.37 -12.59
CA GLU A 67 21.78 8.48 -11.43
C GLU A 67 20.46 8.74 -10.67
N LEU A 68 19.67 9.72 -11.13
CA LEU A 68 18.45 10.15 -10.46
C LEU A 68 17.33 9.13 -10.69
N ASP A 69 16.90 8.51 -9.59
CA ASP A 69 15.73 7.65 -9.52
C ASP A 69 14.71 8.28 -8.56
N ILE A 70 13.51 8.59 -9.08
CA ILE A 70 12.45 9.31 -8.36
C ILE A 70 11.36 8.32 -7.95
N GLN A 71 10.95 8.42 -6.69
CA GLN A 71 9.93 7.61 -6.06
C GLN A 71 8.71 8.48 -5.69
N ASP A 72 7.53 7.87 -5.54
CA ASP A 72 6.28 8.58 -5.25
C ASP A 72 6.30 9.36 -3.91
N ASN A 73 7.17 8.97 -2.97
CA ASN A 73 7.32 9.62 -1.66
C ASN A 73 8.37 10.74 -1.62
N ASP A 74 9.06 11.01 -2.74
CA ASP A 74 10.05 12.08 -2.81
C ASP A 74 9.38 13.47 -2.93
N VAL A 75 10.14 14.49 -2.52
CA VAL A 75 9.87 15.90 -2.81
C VAL A 75 10.93 16.40 -3.77
N LEU A 76 10.52 16.72 -4.99
CA LEU A 76 11.38 17.28 -6.02
C LEU A 76 11.35 18.80 -5.96
N ILE A 77 12.48 19.43 -5.67
CA ILE A 77 12.62 20.89 -5.67
C ILE A 77 13.42 21.28 -6.90
N VAL A 78 12.80 22.01 -7.83
CA VAL A 78 13.45 22.45 -9.05
C VAL A 78 13.75 23.94 -8.97
N HIS A 79 15.04 24.29 -9.05
CA HIS A 79 15.49 25.67 -9.05
C HIS A 79 15.45 26.22 -10.47
N PHE A 80 14.48 27.09 -10.74
CA PHE A 80 14.20 27.60 -12.07
C PHE A 80 14.63 29.06 -12.21
N ALA A 81 15.72 29.27 -12.94
CA ALA A 81 16.34 30.59 -13.17
C ALA A 81 16.47 30.95 -14.66
N GLY A 82 15.99 30.10 -15.56
CA GLY A 82 16.16 30.23 -17.01
C GLY A 82 15.69 28.98 -17.76
N TYR A 83 15.91 28.95 -19.09
CA TYR A 83 15.64 27.75 -19.88
C TYR A 83 16.47 26.56 -19.36
N SER A 84 15.79 25.47 -19.04
CA SER A 84 16.40 24.23 -18.56
C SER A 84 16.09 23.11 -19.55
N GLU A 85 17.12 22.66 -20.26
CA GLU A 85 16.97 21.61 -21.27
C GLU A 85 16.89 20.23 -20.63
N HIS A 86 17.81 19.92 -19.71
CA HIS A 86 17.97 18.56 -19.20
C HIS A 86 17.02 18.27 -18.04
N VAL A 87 16.89 19.19 -17.08
CA VAL A 87 16.07 18.95 -15.89
C VAL A 87 14.59 18.93 -16.24
N MET A 88 14.11 19.95 -16.96
CA MET A 88 12.68 20.00 -17.27
C MET A 88 12.28 18.90 -18.23
N GLN A 89 12.98 18.67 -19.34
CA GLN A 89 12.58 17.65 -20.31
C GLN A 89 12.47 16.24 -19.70
N ALA A 90 13.34 15.88 -18.76
CA ALA A 90 13.40 14.52 -18.23
C ALA A 90 12.56 14.28 -16.96
N TYR A 91 12.37 15.31 -16.10
CA TYR A 91 11.87 15.07 -14.73
C TYR A 91 10.57 15.80 -14.37
N HIS A 92 10.12 16.80 -15.13
CA HIS A 92 8.89 17.54 -14.77
C HIS A 92 7.61 16.67 -14.83
N THR A 93 7.61 15.62 -15.67
CA THR A 93 6.50 14.67 -15.80
C THR A 93 6.48 13.60 -14.72
N LYS A 94 7.54 13.49 -13.90
CA LYS A 94 7.65 12.44 -12.87
C LYS A 94 6.63 12.65 -11.76
N ARG A 95 6.16 11.53 -11.20
CA ARG A 95 5.11 11.47 -10.18
C ARG A 95 5.71 11.50 -8.79
N CYS A 96 5.72 12.68 -8.21
CA CYS A 96 6.13 12.96 -6.85
C CYS A 96 5.64 14.36 -6.51
N THR A 97 5.88 14.81 -5.28
CA THR A 97 5.56 16.20 -4.91
C THR A 97 6.60 17.14 -5.51
N LYS A 98 6.16 18.17 -6.23
CA LYS A 98 7.04 19.07 -6.98
C LYS A 98 6.94 20.51 -6.48
N ILE A 99 8.09 21.11 -6.20
CA ILE A 99 8.26 22.50 -5.80
C ILE A 99 9.09 23.23 -6.86
N CYS A 100 8.59 24.33 -7.40
CA CYS A 100 9.37 25.23 -8.23
C CYS A 100 9.93 26.36 -7.35
N VAL A 101 11.26 26.44 -7.22
CA VAL A 101 11.93 27.60 -6.63
C VAL A 101 12.25 28.56 -7.76
N TYR A 102 11.46 29.62 -7.88
CA TYR A 102 11.55 30.57 -8.98
C TYR A 102 12.51 31.72 -8.64
N HIS A 103 13.62 31.82 -9.39
CA HIS A 103 14.69 32.81 -9.22
C HIS A 103 14.64 33.95 -10.25
N ASN A 104 13.48 34.13 -10.89
CA ASN A 104 13.22 35.12 -11.95
C ASN A 104 13.90 34.84 -13.31
N ILE A 105 13.24 35.24 -14.40
CA ILE A 105 13.82 35.24 -15.76
C ILE A 105 13.65 36.62 -16.37
N THR A 106 14.76 37.26 -16.73
CA THR A 106 14.74 38.59 -17.34
C THR A 106 13.94 38.58 -18.65
N PRO A 107 13.01 39.53 -18.87
CA PRO A 107 12.29 39.65 -20.13
C PRO A 107 13.24 39.76 -21.32
N HIS A 108 13.01 38.92 -22.34
CA HIS A 108 13.82 38.88 -23.56
C HIS A 108 13.89 40.25 -24.26
N SER A 109 12.89 41.12 -24.07
CA SER A 109 12.84 42.48 -24.61
C SER A 109 13.96 43.41 -24.14
N PHE A 110 14.68 43.06 -23.06
CA PHE A 110 15.88 43.80 -22.64
C PHE A 110 17.10 43.51 -23.52
N PHE A 111 17.10 42.40 -24.27
CA PHE A 111 18.23 41.96 -25.07
C PHE A 111 17.95 42.13 -26.57
N GLU A 112 19.00 42.32 -27.37
CA GLU A 112 18.85 42.50 -28.82
C GLU A 112 18.41 41.19 -29.49
N LYS A 113 17.49 41.29 -30.46
CA LYS A 113 17.03 40.14 -31.26
C LYS A 113 18.21 39.49 -31.97
N GLY A 114 18.32 38.17 -31.88
CA GLY A 114 19.41 37.38 -32.47
C GLY A 114 20.55 37.06 -31.51
N THR A 115 20.57 37.64 -30.30
CA THR A 115 21.52 37.24 -29.24
C THR A 115 21.05 35.98 -28.50
N ASP A 116 22.00 35.21 -27.98
CA ASP A 116 21.70 34.02 -27.16
C ASP A 116 20.88 34.37 -25.92
N LEU A 117 21.17 35.50 -25.26
CA LEU A 117 20.41 35.96 -24.09
C LEU A 117 18.94 36.25 -24.43
N HIS A 118 18.66 36.90 -25.57
CA HIS A 118 17.29 37.09 -26.02
C HIS A 118 16.59 35.74 -26.24
N LYS A 119 17.25 34.81 -26.94
CA LYS A 119 16.73 33.48 -27.24
C LYS A 119 16.41 32.69 -25.96
N PHE A 120 17.38 32.51 -25.07
CA PHE A 120 17.20 31.70 -23.87
C PHE A 120 16.24 32.31 -22.84
N CYS A 121 16.17 33.64 -22.74
CA CYS A 121 15.17 34.29 -21.90
C CYS A 121 13.74 34.12 -22.45
N LEU A 122 13.55 34.19 -23.77
CA LEU A 122 12.26 33.91 -24.40
C LEU A 122 11.84 32.46 -24.14
N MET A 123 12.72 31.52 -24.48
CA MET A 123 12.49 30.09 -24.27
C MET A 123 12.22 29.74 -22.81
N GLY A 124 12.98 30.31 -21.86
CA GLY A 124 12.78 30.06 -20.43
C GLY A 124 11.44 30.57 -19.90
N ARG A 125 10.98 31.74 -20.36
CA ARG A 125 9.66 32.28 -19.96
C ARG A 125 8.50 31.52 -20.61
N GLU A 126 8.67 31.05 -21.84
CA GLU A 126 7.70 30.16 -22.50
C GLU A 126 7.64 28.80 -21.79
N GLN A 127 8.80 28.22 -21.49
CA GLN A 127 8.92 26.98 -20.72
C GLN A 127 8.27 27.10 -19.34
N LEU A 128 8.48 28.20 -18.60
CA LEU A 128 7.81 28.43 -17.31
C LEU A 128 6.29 28.34 -17.41
N ARG A 129 5.70 28.98 -18.42
CA ARG A 129 4.25 28.97 -18.66
C ARG A 129 3.74 27.56 -18.95
N GLU A 130 4.51 26.78 -19.70
CA GLU A 130 4.17 25.39 -20.04
C GLU A 130 4.24 24.47 -18.82
N ILE A 131 5.29 24.59 -18.00
CA ILE A 131 5.53 23.65 -16.89
C ILE A 131 4.83 24.05 -15.59
N ALA A 132 4.41 25.29 -15.40
CA ALA A 132 3.81 25.76 -14.15
C ALA A 132 2.64 24.87 -13.66
N PRO A 133 1.70 24.41 -14.51
CA PRO A 133 0.63 23.50 -14.08
C PRO A 133 1.13 22.15 -13.54
N SER A 134 2.36 21.75 -13.84
CA SER A 134 2.93 20.46 -13.43
C SER A 134 3.57 20.48 -12.04
N PHE A 135 3.77 21.65 -11.42
CA PHE A 135 4.27 21.77 -10.05
C PHE A 135 3.12 21.77 -9.05
N ASP A 136 3.37 21.40 -7.80
CA ASP A 136 2.40 21.44 -6.71
C ASP A 136 2.55 22.73 -5.89
N TYR A 137 3.79 23.15 -5.61
CA TYR A 137 4.11 24.35 -4.83
C TYR A 137 5.12 25.25 -5.52
N PHE A 138 5.11 26.53 -5.14
CA PHE A 138 6.02 27.54 -5.67
C PHE A 138 6.68 28.33 -4.55
N TRP A 139 8.01 28.40 -4.57
CA TRP A 139 8.78 29.23 -3.66
C TRP A 139 9.42 30.35 -4.45
N GLY A 140 9.11 31.59 -4.10
CA GLY A 140 9.73 32.79 -4.68
C GLY A 140 10.72 33.37 -3.70
N ASP A 141 11.85 33.86 -4.19
CA ASP A 141 12.81 34.63 -3.39
C ASP A 141 12.30 36.06 -3.05
N SER A 142 11.28 36.54 -3.77
CA SER A 142 10.69 37.87 -3.66
C SER A 142 9.18 37.87 -3.93
N GLU A 143 8.46 38.88 -3.43
CA GLU A 143 7.02 39.02 -3.70
C GLU A 143 6.77 39.34 -5.18
N TYR A 144 7.68 40.07 -5.82
CA TYR A 144 7.63 40.32 -7.26
C TYR A 144 7.64 39.00 -8.05
N ASN A 145 8.52 38.07 -7.69
CA ASN A 145 8.60 36.76 -8.34
C ASN A 145 7.38 35.90 -8.10
N LEU A 146 6.82 35.92 -6.89
CA LEU A 146 5.56 35.22 -6.61
C LEU A 146 4.40 35.80 -7.41
N GLN A 147 4.35 37.13 -7.59
CA GLN A 147 3.33 37.76 -8.40
C GLN A 147 3.42 37.32 -9.86
N GLU A 148 4.61 37.19 -10.44
CA GLU A 148 4.77 36.64 -11.81
C GLU A 148 4.19 35.22 -11.92
N ILE A 149 4.35 34.38 -10.88
CA ILE A 149 3.79 33.02 -10.85
C ILE A 149 2.26 33.06 -10.69
N ILE A 150 1.74 33.94 -9.84
CA ILE A 150 0.29 34.11 -9.65
C ILE A 150 -0.38 34.61 -10.94
N ASP A 151 0.27 35.52 -11.67
CA ASP A 151 -0.20 36.03 -12.97
C ASP A 151 -0.27 34.94 -14.06
N LEU A 152 0.45 33.82 -13.87
CA LEU A 152 0.33 32.61 -14.72
C LEU A 152 -0.86 31.72 -14.35
N GLY A 153 -1.68 32.11 -13.37
CA GLY A 153 -2.87 31.38 -12.92
C GLY A 153 -2.64 30.44 -11.74
N VAL A 154 -1.49 30.52 -11.07
CA VAL A 154 -1.21 29.73 -9.86
C VAL A 154 -1.91 30.35 -8.65
N SER A 155 -2.58 29.50 -7.86
CA SER A 155 -3.29 29.95 -6.67
C SER A 155 -2.32 30.41 -5.56
N PRO A 156 -2.55 31.56 -4.89
CA PRO A 156 -1.65 32.10 -3.87
C PRO A 156 -1.37 31.19 -2.66
N ASP A 157 -2.28 30.27 -2.31
CA ASP A 157 -2.09 29.31 -1.20
C ASP A 157 -0.91 28.35 -1.45
N ARG A 158 -0.63 28.08 -2.74
CA ARG A 158 0.47 27.23 -3.22
C ARG A 158 1.82 27.96 -3.26
N CYS A 159 1.82 29.28 -3.01
CA CYS A 159 3.01 30.13 -3.03
C CYS A 159 3.57 30.33 -1.62
N SER A 160 4.90 30.36 -1.49
CA SER A 160 5.61 30.70 -0.25
C SER A 160 6.81 31.59 -0.53
N LEU A 161 6.99 32.65 0.26
CA LEU A 161 8.15 33.53 0.15
C LEU A 161 9.35 32.90 0.90
N VAL A 162 10.35 32.45 0.14
CA VAL A 162 11.61 31.87 0.62
C VAL A 162 12.78 32.68 0.03
N PRO A 163 13.18 33.79 0.69
CA PRO A 163 14.26 34.64 0.22
C PRO A 163 15.60 33.91 0.04
N ILE A 164 16.47 34.48 -0.79
CA ILE A 164 17.86 34.01 -0.88
C ILE A 164 18.57 34.28 0.45
N ILE A 165 19.28 33.27 0.94
CA ILE A 165 20.10 33.33 2.14
C ILE A 165 21.35 34.13 1.83
N VAL A 166 21.55 35.22 2.57
CA VAL A 166 22.73 36.09 2.44
C VAL A 166 23.27 36.36 3.84
N ASP A 167 24.27 35.59 4.23
CA ASP A 167 24.96 35.76 5.51
C ASP A 167 26.11 36.77 5.41
N ALA A 168 26.47 37.36 6.55
CA ALA A 168 27.61 38.27 6.62
C ALA A 168 28.91 37.48 6.39
N PRO A 169 29.73 37.82 5.37
CA PRO A 169 31.02 37.19 5.22
C PRO A 169 31.93 37.56 6.39
N GLU A 170 32.87 36.68 6.75
CA GLU A 170 33.78 36.89 7.89
C GLU A 170 34.55 38.23 7.77
N SER A 171 34.89 38.63 6.55
CA SER A 171 35.57 39.90 6.23
C SER A 171 34.70 41.14 6.47
N ALA A 172 33.37 41.04 6.44
CA ALA A 172 32.48 42.21 6.49
C ALA A 172 32.61 43.01 7.79
N ALA A 173 32.87 42.36 8.92
CA ALA A 173 33.11 43.05 10.19
C ALA A 173 34.39 43.90 10.16
N ALA A 174 35.49 43.34 9.66
CA ALA A 174 36.77 44.04 9.53
C ALA A 174 36.67 45.20 8.51
N VAL A 175 36.03 44.96 7.36
CA VAL A 175 35.81 45.98 6.32
C VAL A 175 35.00 47.16 6.89
N ARG A 176 33.91 46.90 7.62
CA ARG A 176 33.11 47.94 8.29
C ARG A 176 33.92 48.76 9.29
N ALA A 177 34.80 48.12 10.04
CA ALA A 177 35.64 48.80 11.04
C ALA A 177 36.73 49.69 10.42
N SER A 178 37.20 49.37 9.21
CA SER A 178 38.37 50.02 8.59
C SER A 178 38.21 51.50 8.22
N ARG A 179 36.97 52.02 8.11
CA ARG A 179 36.63 53.42 7.75
C ARG A 179 37.34 54.02 6.50
N ASN A 180 37.96 53.21 5.65
CA ASN A 180 38.73 53.66 4.46
C ASN A 180 37.84 53.92 3.22
N ARG A 181 36.75 54.67 3.39
CA ARG A 181 35.81 55.01 2.30
C ARG A 181 36.35 56.20 1.49
N GLU A 182 36.49 56.05 0.18
CA GLU A 182 36.94 57.10 -0.74
C GLU A 182 35.75 57.98 -1.17
N PRO A 183 35.69 59.27 -0.79
CA PRO A 183 34.57 60.15 -1.14
C PRO A 183 34.31 60.19 -2.64
N GLY A 184 33.05 60.04 -3.02
CA GLY A 184 32.62 60.05 -4.43
C GLY A 184 32.96 58.77 -5.22
N HIS A 185 33.48 57.72 -4.59
CA HIS A 185 33.67 56.42 -5.25
C HIS A 185 32.36 55.62 -5.29
N TRP A 186 31.85 55.35 -6.48
CA TRP A 186 30.63 54.57 -6.71
C TRP A 186 30.98 53.13 -7.06
N LEU A 187 30.15 52.18 -6.61
CA LEU A 187 30.29 50.76 -6.93
C LEU A 187 29.01 50.21 -7.56
N PHE A 188 29.19 49.39 -8.58
CA PHE A 188 28.19 48.47 -9.09
C PHE A 188 28.81 47.07 -9.16
N LEU A 189 28.11 46.06 -8.64
CA LEU A 189 28.53 44.66 -8.67
C LEU A 189 27.51 43.81 -9.44
N GLY A 190 27.94 43.14 -10.50
CA GLY A 190 27.10 42.25 -11.30
C GLY A 190 27.54 42.15 -12.75
N ARG A 191 26.96 41.20 -13.49
CA ARG A 191 27.24 41.01 -14.92
C ARG A 191 26.91 42.28 -15.71
N VAL A 192 27.76 42.65 -16.67
CA VAL A 192 27.45 43.72 -17.63
C VAL A 192 26.38 43.22 -18.60
N ALA A 193 25.17 43.76 -18.50
CA ALA A 193 24.01 43.32 -19.27
C ALA A 193 22.94 44.42 -19.33
N ALA A 194 22.15 44.44 -20.42
CA ALA A 194 21.22 45.54 -20.70
C ALA A 194 20.19 45.82 -19.59
N ASN A 195 19.69 44.78 -18.93
CA ASN A 195 18.75 44.89 -17.83
C ASN A 195 19.35 45.49 -16.55
N LYS A 196 20.68 45.51 -16.42
CA LYS A 196 21.40 46.03 -15.24
C LYS A 196 21.70 47.53 -15.31
N GLY A 197 21.49 48.16 -16.48
CA GLY A 197 21.49 49.62 -16.61
C GLY A 197 22.85 50.31 -16.51
N GLN A 198 23.97 49.62 -16.72
CA GLN A 198 25.31 50.21 -16.57
C GLN A 198 25.59 51.37 -17.55
N VAL A 199 25.01 51.34 -18.76
CA VAL A 199 25.12 52.45 -19.72
C VAL A 199 24.52 53.74 -19.14
N ASP A 200 23.33 53.65 -18.55
CA ASP A 200 22.68 54.79 -17.91
C ASP A 200 23.43 55.20 -16.64
N LEU A 201 24.05 54.25 -15.94
CA LEU A 201 24.87 54.51 -14.74
C LEU A 201 26.09 55.34 -15.08
N VAL A 202 26.81 55.00 -16.16
CA VAL A 202 27.97 55.77 -16.65
C VAL A 202 27.52 57.17 -17.08
N GLN A 203 26.39 57.28 -17.79
CA GLN A 203 25.85 58.59 -18.16
C GLN A 203 25.52 59.43 -16.93
N MET A 204 24.80 58.87 -15.95
CA MET A 204 24.45 59.54 -14.71
C MET A 204 25.69 59.95 -13.92
N PHE A 205 26.68 59.07 -13.83
CA PHE A 205 27.96 59.34 -13.18
C PHE A 205 28.70 60.49 -13.85
N ALA A 206 28.79 60.51 -15.19
CA ALA A 206 29.45 61.58 -15.93
C ALA A 206 28.76 62.94 -15.73
N GLU A 207 27.43 62.98 -15.81
CA GLU A 207 26.64 64.21 -15.57
C GLU A 207 26.80 64.73 -14.13
N MET A 208 26.90 63.82 -13.14
CA MET A 208 27.18 64.19 -11.75
C MET A 208 28.63 64.58 -11.52
N HIS A 209 29.59 63.98 -12.21
CA HIS A 209 31.01 64.35 -12.14
C HIS A 209 31.22 65.75 -12.69
N GLU A 210 30.62 66.08 -13.84
CA GLU A 210 30.71 67.41 -14.45
C GLU A 210 30.15 68.50 -13.53
N SER A 211 29.05 68.22 -12.83
CA SER A 211 28.39 69.18 -11.94
C SER A 211 28.92 69.18 -10.50
N SER A 212 29.50 68.07 -10.02
CA SER A 212 29.98 67.88 -8.64
C SER A 212 31.04 66.76 -8.56
N PRO A 213 32.30 67.04 -8.97
CA PRO A 213 33.37 66.04 -9.05
C PRO A 213 33.64 65.28 -7.74
N GLN A 214 33.46 65.96 -6.60
CA GLN A 214 33.62 65.39 -5.26
C GLN A 214 32.54 64.39 -4.85
N VAL A 215 31.38 64.40 -5.53
CA VAL A 215 30.26 63.47 -5.28
C VAL A 215 30.33 62.24 -6.19
N ALA A 216 30.98 62.37 -7.36
CA ALA A 216 31.16 61.31 -8.36
C ALA A 216 32.62 61.32 -8.86
N ALA A 217 33.54 60.85 -8.03
CA ALA A 217 34.99 60.91 -8.28
C ALA A 217 35.52 59.68 -9.02
N ARG A 218 34.97 58.49 -8.77
CA ARG A 218 35.37 57.24 -9.42
C ARG A 218 34.17 56.29 -9.50
N LEU A 219 34.09 55.46 -10.54
CA LEU A 219 33.09 54.40 -10.67
C LEU A 219 33.77 53.06 -10.91
N SER A 220 33.50 52.08 -10.06
CA SER A 220 33.92 50.69 -10.29
C SER A 220 32.72 49.82 -10.68
N ILE A 221 32.82 49.18 -11.84
CA ILE A 221 31.89 48.17 -12.34
C ILE A 221 32.59 46.82 -12.25
N VAL A 222 32.19 46.03 -11.26
CA VAL A 222 32.81 44.73 -10.95
C VAL A 222 31.86 43.62 -11.38
N GLY A 223 32.35 42.68 -12.18
CA GLY A 223 31.54 41.55 -12.65
C GLY A 223 31.85 41.12 -14.08
N GLY A 224 31.38 39.93 -14.45
CA GLY A 224 31.64 39.33 -15.75
C GLY A 224 31.00 40.11 -16.91
N PHE A 225 31.66 40.13 -18.05
CA PHE A 225 31.16 40.69 -19.30
C PHE A 225 31.58 39.81 -20.48
N ASN A 226 30.86 39.93 -21.60
CA ASN A 226 31.28 39.34 -22.87
C ASN A 226 31.75 40.47 -23.80
N PRO A 227 33.04 40.50 -24.21
CA PRO A 227 33.54 41.50 -25.14
C PRO A 227 32.78 41.58 -26.46
N GLN A 228 32.13 40.50 -26.90
CA GLN A 228 31.37 40.44 -28.14
C GLN A 228 29.91 40.90 -27.99
N ASP A 229 29.44 41.17 -26.77
CA ASP A 229 28.07 41.62 -26.52
C ASP A 229 27.87 43.07 -27.01
N PRO A 230 26.86 43.34 -27.88
CA PRO A 230 26.53 44.70 -28.32
C PRO A 230 26.33 45.69 -27.17
N TYR A 231 25.80 45.24 -26.03
CA TYR A 231 25.60 46.07 -24.86
C TYR A 231 26.93 46.49 -24.20
N TYR A 232 27.90 45.57 -24.14
CA TYR A 232 29.24 45.89 -23.63
C TYR A 232 29.94 46.91 -24.54
N GLN A 233 29.82 46.75 -25.86
CA GLN A 233 30.33 47.74 -26.83
C GLN A 233 29.66 49.11 -26.66
N LYS A 234 28.35 49.13 -26.42
CA LYS A 234 27.60 50.36 -26.10
C LYS A 234 28.07 51.01 -24.80
N LEU A 235 28.39 50.22 -23.77
CA LEU A 235 28.97 50.71 -22.52
C LEU A 235 30.32 51.41 -22.77
N LEU A 236 31.24 50.76 -23.47
CA LEU A 236 32.54 51.36 -23.82
C LEU A 236 32.40 52.63 -24.66
N ALA A 237 31.50 52.61 -25.66
CA ALA A 237 31.19 53.79 -26.48
C ALA A 237 30.64 54.95 -25.64
N THR A 238 29.84 54.64 -24.60
CA THR A 238 29.28 55.64 -23.68
C THR A 238 30.37 56.24 -22.78
N ILE A 239 31.25 55.42 -22.22
CA ILE A 239 32.41 55.89 -21.43
C ILE A 239 33.26 56.86 -22.27
N LYS A 240 33.56 56.48 -23.53
CA LYS A 240 34.31 57.32 -24.46
C LYS A 240 33.58 58.60 -24.86
N LYS A 241 32.26 58.52 -25.09
CA LYS A 241 31.42 59.68 -25.45
C LYS A 241 31.48 60.77 -24.37
N TYR A 242 31.46 60.38 -23.09
CA TYR A 242 31.51 61.31 -21.96
C TYR A 242 32.92 61.63 -21.47
N LYS A 243 33.98 61.06 -22.09
CA LYS A 243 35.40 61.29 -21.75
C LYS A 243 35.77 60.93 -20.29
N VAL A 244 35.16 59.87 -19.75
CA VAL A 244 35.34 59.42 -18.36
C VAL A 244 36.18 58.14 -18.23
N GLU A 245 36.98 57.79 -19.24
CA GLU A 245 37.79 56.57 -19.27
C GLU A 245 38.74 56.44 -18.07
N HIS A 246 39.27 57.57 -17.60
CA HIS A 246 40.21 57.64 -16.47
C HIS A 246 39.52 57.55 -15.09
N LEU A 247 38.17 57.55 -15.07
CA LEU A 247 37.35 57.55 -13.85
C LEU A 247 36.51 56.28 -13.67
N VAL A 248 36.34 55.48 -14.73
CA VAL A 248 35.51 54.27 -14.74
C VAL A 248 36.38 53.03 -14.89
N ASP A 249 36.39 52.17 -13.88
CA ASP A 249 37.04 50.85 -13.94
C ASP A 249 36.02 49.75 -14.24
N ILE A 250 36.31 48.91 -15.22
CA ILE A 250 35.59 47.65 -15.46
C ILE A 250 36.57 46.50 -15.21
N THR A 251 36.38 45.76 -14.12
CA THR A 251 37.39 44.80 -13.64
C THR A 251 37.23 43.38 -14.20
N GLY A 252 36.04 43.02 -14.67
CA GLY A 252 35.68 41.62 -14.91
C GLY A 252 35.31 40.88 -13.61
N LYS A 253 35.21 39.55 -13.66
CA LYS A 253 35.05 38.71 -12.46
C LYS A 253 36.34 38.79 -11.62
N VAL A 254 36.20 39.03 -10.32
CA VAL A 254 37.30 39.06 -9.36
C VAL A 254 37.02 38.06 -8.22
N PRO A 255 38.05 37.52 -7.54
CA PRO A 255 37.85 36.65 -6.37
C PRO A 255 37.15 37.36 -5.22
N ASP A 256 36.46 36.62 -4.34
CA ASP A 256 35.66 37.18 -3.23
C ASP A 256 36.47 38.07 -2.27
N GLU A 257 37.75 37.75 -2.04
CA GLU A 257 38.67 38.58 -1.26
C GLU A 257 38.86 39.98 -1.87
N ALA A 258 38.89 40.06 -3.20
CA ALA A 258 38.97 41.33 -3.93
C ALA A 258 37.62 42.08 -3.93
N ILE A 259 36.49 41.37 -3.94
CA ILE A 259 35.15 41.96 -3.81
C ILE A 259 35.03 42.71 -2.48
N SER A 260 35.49 42.11 -1.37
CA SER A 260 35.50 42.74 -0.04
C SER A 260 36.27 44.06 -0.03
N SER A 261 37.37 44.15 -0.78
CA SER A 261 38.16 45.38 -0.94
C SER A 261 37.40 46.48 -1.69
N HIS A 262 36.72 46.13 -2.79
CA HIS A 262 35.84 47.07 -3.50
C HIS A 262 34.70 47.57 -2.61
N PHE A 263 34.08 46.68 -1.84
CA PHE A 263 33.09 47.05 -0.84
C PHE A 263 33.65 47.88 0.30
N GLY A 264 34.95 47.88 0.59
CA GLY A 264 35.55 48.72 1.63
C GLY A 264 35.88 50.14 1.17
N LYS A 265 36.31 50.29 -0.09
CA LYS A 265 36.72 51.59 -0.66
C LYS A 265 35.55 52.44 -1.14
N ALA A 266 34.52 51.84 -1.71
CA ALA A 266 33.41 52.59 -2.30
C ALA A 266 32.66 53.44 -1.26
N PHE A 267 32.18 54.63 -1.65
CA PHE A 267 31.35 55.48 -0.80
C PHE A 267 29.86 55.11 -0.86
N VAL A 268 29.36 54.75 -2.05
CA VAL A 268 27.96 54.37 -2.29
C VAL A 268 27.87 53.24 -3.31
N TYR A 269 26.96 52.30 -3.09
CA TYR A 269 26.57 51.32 -4.11
C TYR A 269 25.39 51.88 -4.91
N VAL A 270 25.51 51.91 -6.24
CA VAL A 270 24.51 52.51 -7.12
C VAL A 270 23.95 51.48 -8.09
N SER A 271 22.64 51.21 -8.02
CA SER A 271 21.96 50.28 -8.93
C SER A 271 20.93 50.98 -9.81
N LEU A 272 21.16 50.97 -11.12
CA LEU A 272 20.13 51.36 -12.10
C LEU A 272 19.49 50.15 -12.79
N SER A 273 19.56 48.97 -12.15
CA SER A 273 18.94 47.77 -12.69
C SER A 273 17.46 48.02 -12.97
N ARG A 274 17.06 47.69 -14.20
CA ARG A 274 15.69 47.79 -14.69
C ARG A 274 14.88 46.52 -14.40
N HIS A 275 15.58 45.43 -14.12
CA HIS A 275 14.97 44.14 -13.77
C HIS A 275 15.89 43.33 -12.85
N GLU A 276 15.40 43.04 -11.64
CA GLU A 276 16.00 42.18 -10.63
C GLU A 276 14.93 41.28 -10.01
N GLY A 277 15.21 39.98 -9.92
CA GLY A 277 14.37 39.04 -9.19
C GLY A 277 14.51 39.15 -7.67
N PHE A 278 15.69 39.54 -7.19
CA PHE A 278 16.00 39.70 -5.77
C PHE A 278 17.09 40.76 -5.58
N GLY A 279 18.29 40.52 -6.12
CA GLY A 279 19.40 41.49 -6.07
C GLY A 279 20.36 41.28 -4.89
N VAL A 280 20.96 40.08 -4.80
CA VAL A 280 21.94 39.71 -3.75
C VAL A 280 23.05 40.75 -3.51
N PRO A 281 23.67 41.36 -4.55
CA PRO A 281 24.70 42.39 -4.35
C PRO A 281 24.25 43.61 -3.53
N LEU A 282 22.95 43.93 -3.53
CA LEU A 282 22.37 45.01 -2.73
C LEU A 282 22.47 44.68 -1.22
N ILE A 283 22.26 43.42 -0.86
CA ILE A 283 22.37 42.94 0.51
C ILE A 283 23.84 42.84 0.92
N GLU A 284 24.69 42.28 0.06
CA GLU A 284 26.14 42.17 0.30
C GLU A 284 26.78 43.54 0.56
N ALA A 285 26.46 44.56 -0.25
CA ALA A 285 26.93 45.92 -0.04
C ALA A 285 26.56 46.45 1.35
N THR A 286 25.30 46.27 1.73
CA THR A 286 24.78 46.70 3.03
C THR A 286 25.47 45.98 4.19
N LEU A 287 25.74 44.68 4.08
CA LEU A 287 26.43 43.90 5.10
C LEU A 287 27.87 44.39 5.34
N HIS A 288 28.52 44.94 4.31
CA HIS A 288 29.82 45.61 4.40
C HIS A 288 29.74 47.08 4.85
N GLY A 289 28.54 47.59 5.16
CA GLY A 289 28.32 48.95 5.63
C GLY A 289 28.36 50.01 4.52
N LEU A 290 28.14 49.61 3.26
CA LEU A 290 28.03 50.50 2.11
C LEU A 290 26.54 50.82 1.86
N PRO A 291 26.09 52.09 1.92
CA PRO A 291 24.71 52.42 1.61
C PRO A 291 24.41 52.13 0.15
N VAL A 292 23.21 51.60 -0.09
CA VAL A 292 22.72 51.23 -1.41
C VAL A 292 21.66 52.21 -1.85
N VAL A 293 21.84 52.81 -3.01
CA VAL A 293 20.81 53.59 -3.69
C VAL A 293 20.51 52.95 -5.03
N GLY A 294 19.23 52.65 -5.28
CA GLY A 294 18.83 51.99 -6.50
C GLY A 294 17.44 52.39 -6.96
N LEU A 295 17.19 52.30 -8.26
CA LEU A 295 15.87 52.55 -8.80
C LEU A 295 14.86 51.51 -8.26
N HIS A 296 13.67 51.97 -7.89
CA HIS A 296 12.58 51.11 -7.42
C HIS A 296 11.91 50.36 -8.57
N ASN A 297 12.67 49.49 -9.23
CA ASN A 297 12.19 48.61 -10.29
C ASN A 297 12.11 47.17 -9.74
N THR A 298 11.05 46.44 -10.08
CA THR A 298 10.92 45.00 -9.74
C THR A 298 11.19 44.73 -8.23
N ALA A 299 12.01 43.73 -7.88
CA ALA A 299 12.27 43.36 -6.48
C ALA A 299 13.24 44.29 -5.71
N ILE A 300 13.77 45.36 -6.32
CA ILE A 300 14.80 46.20 -5.68
C ILE A 300 14.24 46.90 -4.43
N GLY A 301 13.03 47.43 -4.52
CA GLY A 301 12.37 48.13 -3.43
C GLY A 301 12.14 47.28 -2.20
N GLU A 302 11.57 46.08 -2.41
CA GLU A 302 11.33 45.12 -1.34
C GLU A 302 12.62 44.60 -0.71
N THR A 303 13.66 44.37 -1.53
CA THR A 303 14.97 43.87 -1.08
C THR A 303 15.66 44.89 -0.19
N LEU A 304 15.58 46.19 -0.52
CA LEU A 304 16.10 47.28 0.31
C LEU A 304 15.18 47.65 1.49
N GLY A 305 13.99 47.08 1.57
CA GLY A 305 13.01 47.35 2.61
C GLY A 305 12.27 48.69 2.47
N VAL A 306 12.32 49.33 1.28
CA VAL A 306 11.75 50.66 1.03
C VAL A 306 10.32 50.53 0.50
N LYS A 307 9.35 51.04 1.28
CA LYS A 307 7.91 51.07 0.90
C LYS A 307 7.40 52.48 0.68
N ASP A 308 7.70 53.39 1.60
CA ASP A 308 7.25 54.77 1.56
C ASP A 308 8.34 55.66 0.95
N ASN A 309 8.00 56.39 -0.13
CA ASN A 309 8.90 57.26 -0.91
C ASN A 309 10.04 56.54 -1.68
N PRO A 310 9.69 55.68 -2.66
CA PRO A 310 10.67 54.97 -3.48
C PRO A 310 11.51 55.90 -4.38
N LEU A 311 12.77 55.51 -4.61
CA LEU A 311 13.63 56.11 -5.63
C LEU A 311 13.19 55.64 -7.02
N ASP A 312 12.09 56.17 -7.53
CA ASP A 312 11.45 55.76 -8.80
C ASP A 312 12.01 56.44 -10.06
N SER A 313 12.97 57.35 -9.92
CA SER A 313 13.53 58.12 -11.04
C SER A 313 15.00 58.48 -10.84
N ILE A 314 15.73 58.60 -11.95
CA ILE A 314 17.15 59.01 -11.95
C ILE A 314 17.33 60.36 -11.24
N GLY A 315 16.39 61.30 -11.40
CA GLY A 315 16.44 62.60 -10.73
C GLY A 315 16.43 62.49 -9.20
N LYS A 316 15.52 61.69 -8.64
CA LYS A 316 15.48 61.42 -7.19
C LYS A 316 16.75 60.70 -6.71
N LEU A 317 17.26 59.77 -7.51
CA LEU A 317 18.47 59.02 -7.17
C LEU A 317 19.72 59.91 -7.15
N LYS A 318 19.88 60.82 -8.12
CA LYS A 318 20.92 61.86 -8.11
C LYS A 318 20.83 62.76 -6.87
N ALA A 319 19.62 63.21 -6.53
CA ALA A 319 19.38 64.05 -5.36
C ALA A 319 19.75 63.32 -4.06
N GLU A 320 19.43 62.03 -3.95
CA GLU A 320 19.77 61.20 -2.80
C GLU A 320 21.28 60.98 -2.67
N ILE A 321 21.99 60.67 -3.77
CA ILE A 321 23.46 60.57 -3.75
C ILE A 321 24.09 61.90 -3.30
N ALA A 322 23.63 63.02 -3.83
CA ALA A 322 24.12 64.34 -3.45
C ALA A 322 23.83 64.68 -1.97
N ARG A 323 22.69 64.22 -1.44
CA ARG A 323 22.32 64.35 -0.02
C ARG A 323 23.26 63.54 0.86
N LEU A 324 23.47 62.25 0.54
CA LEU A 324 24.35 61.35 1.29
C LEU A 324 25.80 61.84 1.32
N ALA A 325 26.27 62.51 0.26
CA ALA A 325 27.61 63.09 0.21
C ALA A 325 27.79 64.34 1.08
N LYS A 326 26.71 65.03 1.47
CA LYS A 326 26.73 66.28 2.25
C LYS A 326 26.25 66.12 3.69
N ASP A 327 25.50 65.07 3.98
CA ASP A 327 24.86 64.81 5.27
C ASP A 327 25.29 63.45 5.83
N GLU A 328 26.24 63.48 6.78
CA GLU A 328 26.75 62.28 7.43
C GLU A 328 25.69 61.59 8.32
N ALA A 329 24.72 62.35 8.86
CA ALA A 329 23.63 61.75 9.62
C ALA A 329 22.69 60.98 8.69
N ALA A 330 22.36 61.54 7.53
CA ALA A 330 21.62 60.85 6.48
C ALA A 330 22.30 59.55 6.02
N TYR A 331 23.62 59.59 5.79
CA TYR A 331 24.41 58.43 5.42
C TYR A 331 24.32 57.32 6.47
N ARG A 332 24.60 57.65 7.73
CA ARG A 332 24.56 56.68 8.84
C ARG A 332 23.16 56.11 9.06
N ASN A 333 22.13 56.94 8.97
CA ASN A 333 20.74 56.52 9.11
C ASN A 333 20.33 55.53 8.01
N LEU A 334 20.73 55.77 6.75
CA LEU A 334 20.44 54.85 5.65
C LEU A 334 21.17 53.51 5.81
N VAL A 335 22.46 53.54 6.15
CA VAL A 335 23.24 52.32 6.41
C VAL A 335 22.63 51.52 7.56
N GLU A 336 22.24 52.17 8.66
CA GLU A 336 21.63 51.47 9.79
C GLU A 336 20.26 50.89 9.45
N PHE A 337 19.42 51.64 8.73
CA PHE A 337 18.12 51.18 8.25
C PHE A 337 18.28 49.92 7.37
N GLN A 338 19.15 49.99 6.36
CA GLN A 338 19.38 48.87 5.45
C GLN A 338 20.01 47.68 6.18
N ARG A 339 20.94 47.91 7.11
CA ARG A 339 21.54 46.84 7.94
C ARG A 339 20.50 46.11 8.79
N ARG A 340 19.56 46.84 9.41
CA ARG A 340 18.44 46.19 10.13
C ARG A 340 17.57 45.40 9.16
N ASN A 341 17.35 45.90 7.95
CA ASN A 341 16.61 45.18 6.92
C ASN A 341 17.29 43.86 6.54
N THR A 342 18.63 43.79 6.46
CA THR A 342 19.35 42.54 6.08
C THR A 342 19.15 41.38 7.06
N GLU A 343 18.73 41.64 8.31
CA GLU A 343 18.48 40.60 9.32
C GLU A 343 17.46 39.56 8.83
N ARG A 344 16.54 39.93 7.92
CA ARG A 344 15.53 39.03 7.34
C ARG A 344 16.07 38.02 6.32
N PHE A 345 17.30 38.20 5.84
CA PHE A 345 17.96 37.34 4.83
C PHE A 345 19.04 36.44 5.44
N THR A 346 19.27 36.54 6.75
CA THR A 346 20.18 35.65 7.48
C THR A 346 19.67 34.21 7.43
N SER A 347 20.59 33.24 7.53
CA SER A 347 20.27 31.82 7.60
C SER A 347 19.16 31.50 8.62
N ASP A 348 19.21 32.09 9.82
CA ASP A 348 18.22 31.88 10.88
C ASP A 348 16.83 32.44 10.52
N ALA A 349 16.76 33.62 9.90
CA ALA A 349 15.49 34.22 9.51
C ALA A 349 14.84 33.48 8.35
N VAL A 350 15.62 33.09 7.34
CA VAL A 350 15.14 32.30 6.20
C VAL A 350 14.75 30.90 6.64
N ARG A 351 15.47 30.29 7.59
CA ARG A 351 15.11 28.98 8.17
C ARG A 351 13.66 28.93 8.65
N LYS A 352 13.19 29.98 9.31
CA LYS A 352 11.78 30.04 9.75
C LYS A 352 10.81 29.99 8.56
N ARG A 353 11.12 30.73 7.49
CA ARG A 353 10.30 30.76 6.26
C ARG A 353 10.32 29.42 5.52
N VAL A 354 11.48 28.76 5.47
CA VAL A 354 11.61 27.41 4.91
C VAL A 354 10.79 26.41 5.71
N ILE A 355 10.84 26.45 7.05
CA ILE A 355 10.00 25.59 7.90
C ILE A 355 8.51 25.85 7.63
N ASP A 356 8.09 27.12 7.55
CA ASP A 356 6.69 27.46 7.28
C ASP A 356 6.25 27.03 5.87
N ALA A 357 7.16 27.10 4.88
CA ALA A 357 6.91 26.59 3.54
C ALA A 357 6.83 25.05 3.50
N LEU A 358 7.72 24.36 4.23
CA LEU A 358 7.71 22.90 4.36
C LEU A 358 6.47 22.39 5.08
N ARG A 359 5.90 23.13 6.04
CA ARG A 359 4.62 22.76 6.70
C ARG A 359 3.41 22.72 5.76
N LYS A 360 3.49 23.38 4.60
CA LYS A 360 2.48 23.25 3.55
C LYS A 360 2.67 21.98 2.69
N VAL A 361 3.87 21.41 2.71
CA VAL A 361 4.27 20.30 1.83
C VAL A 361 4.27 18.98 2.59
N LEU A 362 4.74 18.99 3.84
CA LEU A 362 5.01 17.83 4.66
C LEU A 362 4.09 17.82 5.88
N PRO A 363 3.62 16.63 6.32
CA PRO A 363 2.80 16.52 7.50
C PRO A 363 3.59 16.87 8.77
N ALA A 364 2.92 17.50 9.73
CA ALA A 364 3.41 17.51 11.11
C ALA A 364 3.47 16.07 11.67
N ALA A 365 4.27 15.85 12.72
CA ALA A 365 4.27 14.57 13.40
C ALA A 365 2.87 14.23 13.90
N LYS A 366 2.35 13.05 13.50
CA LYS A 366 0.99 12.58 13.79
C LYS A 366 -0.12 13.50 13.26
N GLN A 367 0.11 14.21 12.14
CA GLN A 367 -0.90 14.99 11.44
C GLN A 367 -2.15 14.17 11.15
N PHE A 368 -1.97 12.93 10.67
CA PHE A 368 -3.04 11.95 10.51
C PHE A 368 -3.02 11.05 11.73
N ALA A 369 -4.02 11.17 12.59
CA ALA A 369 -4.08 10.45 13.87
C ALA A 369 -5.20 9.41 13.92
N THR A 370 -6.21 9.55 13.06
CA THR A 370 -7.46 8.78 13.10
C THR A 370 -7.90 8.27 11.73
N VAL A 371 -8.53 7.09 11.70
CA VAL A 371 -9.12 6.48 10.49
C VAL A 371 -10.61 6.24 10.69
N SER A 372 -11.46 6.62 9.73
CA SER A 372 -12.83 6.11 9.63
C SER A 372 -12.87 4.99 8.62
N ILE A 373 -13.21 3.78 9.06
CA ILE A 373 -13.36 2.61 8.21
C ILE A 373 -14.81 2.53 7.75
N ILE A 374 -15.03 2.64 6.45
CA ILE A 374 -16.35 2.68 5.82
C ILE A 374 -16.62 1.33 5.14
N ILE A 375 -17.72 0.69 5.54
CA ILE A 375 -18.17 -0.60 5.03
C ILE A 375 -19.54 -0.41 4.37
N CYS A 376 -19.65 -0.68 3.08
CA CYS A 376 -20.92 -0.71 2.38
C CYS A 376 -21.41 -2.15 2.29
N THR A 377 -22.64 -2.43 2.73
CA THR A 377 -23.16 -3.80 2.80
C THR A 377 -24.55 -3.92 2.20
N TYR A 378 -24.85 -5.08 1.60
CA TYR A 378 -26.17 -5.40 1.08
C TYR A 378 -26.36 -6.93 0.98
N ASN A 379 -27.23 -7.46 1.84
CA ASN A 379 -27.63 -8.87 1.94
C ASN A 379 -26.47 -9.83 2.24
N ARG A 380 -25.65 -9.44 3.21
CA ARG A 380 -24.38 -10.09 3.55
C ARG A 380 -24.14 -10.13 5.05
N ALA A 381 -25.18 -10.37 5.85
CA ALA A 381 -25.12 -10.33 7.32
C ALA A 381 -23.92 -11.10 7.92
N ASP A 382 -23.71 -12.34 7.50
CA ASP A 382 -22.63 -13.21 8.02
C ASP A 382 -21.22 -12.67 7.68
N LEU A 383 -21.07 -12.07 6.50
CA LEU A 383 -19.81 -11.50 6.02
C LEU A 383 -19.49 -10.20 6.76
N LEU A 384 -20.47 -9.31 6.87
CA LEU A 384 -20.37 -8.07 7.63
C LEU A 384 -19.94 -8.34 9.07
N GLU A 385 -20.61 -9.27 9.76
CA GLU A 385 -20.26 -9.60 11.14
C GLU A 385 -18.80 -10.08 11.26
N ARG A 386 -18.32 -10.85 10.29
CA ARG A 386 -16.94 -11.35 10.29
C ARG A 386 -15.92 -10.23 10.01
N CYS A 387 -16.21 -9.34 9.08
CA CYS A 387 -15.38 -8.15 8.84
C CYS A 387 -15.27 -7.31 10.12
N LEU A 388 -16.41 -7.05 10.78
CA LEU A 388 -16.45 -6.38 12.09
C LEU A 388 -15.68 -7.17 13.16
N ASP A 389 -15.77 -8.50 13.20
CA ASP A 389 -14.99 -9.34 14.10
C ASP A 389 -13.48 -9.11 13.89
N TYR A 390 -13.00 -9.15 12.64
CA TYR A 390 -11.57 -9.00 12.34
C TYR A 390 -11.03 -7.58 12.62
N LEU A 391 -11.87 -6.56 12.48
CA LEU A 391 -11.51 -5.19 12.83
C LEU A 391 -11.24 -5.00 14.32
N GLN A 392 -11.80 -5.83 15.21
CA GLN A 392 -11.54 -5.72 16.65
C GLN A 392 -10.08 -5.98 17.03
N TYR A 393 -9.31 -6.57 16.12
CA TYR A 393 -7.94 -7.04 16.38
C TYR A 393 -6.86 -6.17 15.75
N GLN A 394 -7.17 -4.92 15.40
CA GLN A 394 -6.15 -4.00 14.90
C GLN A 394 -5.16 -3.62 16.01
N THR A 395 -3.86 -3.60 15.73
CA THR A 395 -2.81 -3.19 16.68
C THR A 395 -2.97 -1.74 17.12
N ASN A 396 -3.44 -0.88 16.20
CA ASN A 396 -3.76 0.51 16.45
C ASN A 396 -5.28 0.70 16.54
N GLN A 397 -5.75 1.16 17.70
CA GLN A 397 -7.18 1.35 17.99
C GLN A 397 -7.70 2.75 17.64
N ASN A 398 -6.90 3.61 16.99
CA ASN A 398 -7.32 4.97 16.61
C ASN A 398 -8.19 4.97 15.33
N PHE A 399 -9.24 4.16 15.31
CA PHE A 399 -10.19 4.13 14.21
C PHE A 399 -11.64 4.04 14.70
N GLU A 400 -12.56 4.50 13.88
CA GLU A 400 -14.00 4.29 14.03
C GLU A 400 -14.52 3.47 12.85
N VAL A 401 -15.72 2.89 12.99
CA VAL A 401 -16.34 2.10 11.93
C VAL A 401 -17.69 2.71 11.55
N VAL A 402 -17.90 2.92 10.25
CA VAL A 402 -19.13 3.40 9.64
C VAL A 402 -19.66 2.31 8.71
N VAL A 403 -20.85 1.77 9.01
CA VAL A 403 -21.51 0.78 8.14
C VAL A 403 -22.68 1.44 7.43
N VAL A 404 -22.70 1.36 6.09
CA VAL A 404 -23.80 1.85 5.28
C VAL A 404 -24.56 0.66 4.71
N ASN A 405 -25.76 0.44 5.23
CA ASN A 405 -26.64 -0.65 4.81
C ASN A 405 -27.44 -0.24 3.58
N GLY A 406 -27.41 -1.07 2.54
CA GLY A 406 -28.30 -0.98 1.39
C GLY A 406 -29.74 -1.39 1.73
N PRO A 407 -30.59 -1.65 0.72
CA PRO A 407 -31.97 -2.07 0.93
C PRO A 407 -32.07 -3.56 1.32
N SER A 408 -31.40 -3.96 2.41
CA SER A 408 -31.27 -5.34 2.85
C SER A 408 -32.57 -5.97 3.33
N ASN A 409 -32.70 -7.28 3.12
CA ASN A 409 -33.85 -8.09 3.54
C ASN A 409 -33.45 -9.43 4.16
N ASP A 410 -32.18 -9.58 4.54
CA ASP A 410 -31.63 -10.74 5.26
C ASP A 410 -31.41 -10.42 6.76
N GLY A 411 -30.49 -11.11 7.43
CA GLY A 411 -30.16 -10.89 8.84
C GLY A 411 -29.31 -9.64 9.14
N THR A 412 -29.07 -8.75 8.17
CA THR A 412 -28.10 -7.63 8.32
C THR A 412 -28.49 -6.68 9.44
N ASP A 413 -29.77 -6.33 9.59
CA ASP A 413 -30.23 -5.44 10.68
C ASP A 413 -29.94 -6.02 12.07
N ALA A 414 -30.02 -7.35 12.22
CA ALA A 414 -29.70 -8.02 13.47
C ALA A 414 -28.20 -7.97 13.80
N VAL A 415 -27.33 -7.88 12.79
CA VAL A 415 -25.89 -7.65 12.99
C VAL A 415 -25.65 -6.20 13.40
N LEU A 416 -26.26 -5.24 12.70
CA LEU A 416 -26.12 -3.81 13.02
C LEU A 416 -26.58 -3.51 14.44
N GLU A 417 -27.70 -4.08 14.89
CA GLU A 417 -28.22 -3.90 16.25
C GLU A 417 -27.25 -4.45 17.31
N ARG A 418 -26.52 -5.56 17.04
CA ARG A 418 -25.50 -6.10 17.95
C ARG A 418 -24.31 -5.16 18.13
N TYR A 419 -24.00 -4.35 17.11
CA TYR A 419 -22.82 -3.47 17.09
C TYR A 419 -23.15 -1.98 17.29
N LYS A 420 -24.42 -1.61 17.44
CA LYS A 420 -24.90 -0.21 17.41
C LYS A 420 -24.18 0.78 18.33
N ASP A 421 -23.66 0.32 19.48
CA ASP A 421 -22.96 1.17 20.45
C ASP A 421 -21.46 1.33 20.12
N ARG A 422 -21.00 0.73 19.02
CA ARG A 422 -19.59 0.66 18.60
C ARG A 422 -19.39 1.13 17.15
N ILE A 423 -20.46 1.25 16.36
CA ILE A 423 -20.40 1.64 14.96
C ILE A 423 -21.39 2.77 14.67
N LYS A 424 -21.08 3.57 13.66
CA LYS A 424 -22.05 4.49 13.04
C LYS A 424 -22.78 3.75 11.93
N VAL A 425 -24.09 3.96 11.81
CA VAL A 425 -24.91 3.29 10.79
C VAL A 425 -25.56 4.31 9.87
N GLY A 426 -25.35 4.15 8.57
CA GLY A 426 -26.07 4.85 7.50
C GLY A 426 -26.99 3.91 6.73
N SER A 427 -28.01 4.45 6.08
CA SER A 427 -28.92 3.69 5.22
C SER A 427 -28.97 4.27 3.82
N ASN A 428 -28.84 3.42 2.81
CA ASN A 428 -29.09 3.75 1.41
C ASN A 428 -30.29 2.95 0.90
N PRO A 429 -31.44 3.59 0.59
CA PRO A 429 -32.60 2.87 0.07
C PRO A 429 -32.42 2.40 -1.39
N GLN A 430 -31.33 2.80 -2.05
CA GLN A 430 -31.03 2.46 -3.44
C GLN A 430 -29.85 1.47 -3.51
N ARG A 431 -29.83 0.61 -4.53
CA ARG A 431 -28.69 -0.27 -4.82
C ARG A 431 -27.62 0.47 -5.63
N ASN A 432 -26.92 1.39 -4.98
CA ASN A 432 -25.86 2.19 -5.61
C ASN A 432 -24.67 2.35 -4.65
N LEU A 433 -23.51 1.82 -5.04
CA LEU A 433 -22.32 1.78 -4.21
C LEU A 433 -21.72 3.17 -3.97
N ALA A 434 -21.59 4.02 -4.99
CA ALA A 434 -21.05 5.37 -4.85
C ALA A 434 -21.90 6.24 -3.89
N ILE A 435 -23.23 6.11 -3.95
CA ILE A 435 -24.13 6.77 -2.99
C ILE A 435 -23.85 6.28 -1.56
N SER A 436 -23.73 4.96 -1.36
CA SER A 436 -23.40 4.40 -0.04
C SER A 436 -22.04 4.89 0.45
N ARG A 437 -21.02 4.94 -0.42
CA ARG A 437 -19.68 5.47 -0.09
C ARG A 437 -19.75 6.93 0.34
N ASN A 438 -20.49 7.78 -0.38
CA ASN A 438 -20.68 9.19 -0.03
C ASN A 438 -21.46 9.39 1.29
N ILE A 439 -22.47 8.55 1.58
CA ILE A 439 -23.15 8.54 2.89
C ILE A 439 -22.15 8.19 3.99
N GLY A 440 -21.28 7.20 3.76
CA GLY A 440 -20.22 6.83 4.69
C GLY A 440 -19.26 7.98 4.97
N ILE A 441 -18.84 8.72 3.93
CA ILE A 441 -17.97 9.89 4.05
C ILE A 441 -18.63 11.01 4.88
N ASP A 442 -19.95 11.22 4.71
CA ASP A 442 -20.69 12.23 5.47
C ASP A 442 -20.81 11.89 6.96
N LEU A 443 -20.75 10.61 7.33
CA LEU A 443 -20.83 10.14 8.73
C LEU A 443 -19.45 10.04 9.40
N ALA A 444 -18.39 9.94 8.59
CA ALA A 444 -17.01 9.76 9.02
C ALA A 444 -16.39 11.04 9.59
N ASP A 445 -15.69 10.91 10.72
CA ASP A 445 -15.03 11.98 11.46
C ASP A 445 -13.49 11.87 11.49
N GLY A 446 -12.91 10.80 10.95
CA GLY A 446 -11.46 10.55 10.92
C GLY A 446 -10.70 11.42 9.91
N ASP A 447 -9.40 11.55 10.15
CA ASP A 447 -8.46 12.26 9.25
C ASP A 447 -8.31 11.53 7.92
N LEU A 448 -8.39 10.19 7.97
CA LEU A 448 -8.33 9.27 6.85
C LEU A 448 -9.64 8.50 6.69
N LEU A 449 -10.01 8.19 5.45
CA LEU A 449 -11.22 7.45 5.07
C LEU A 449 -10.81 6.15 4.39
N ALA A 450 -10.85 5.05 5.13
CA ALA A 450 -10.51 3.73 4.60
C ALA A 450 -11.79 2.99 4.17
N PHE A 451 -11.76 2.37 3.00
CA PHE A 451 -12.85 1.57 2.45
C PHE A 451 -12.44 0.11 2.44
N ILE A 452 -13.30 -0.72 3.03
CA ILE A 452 -13.18 -2.18 3.06
C ILE A 452 -14.54 -2.79 2.75
N ASP A 453 -14.56 -3.82 1.91
CA ASP A 453 -15.81 -4.52 1.60
C ASP A 453 -16.20 -5.45 2.75
N ASP A 454 -17.50 -5.76 2.87
CA ASP A 454 -18.01 -6.67 3.90
C ASP A 454 -17.50 -8.11 3.76
N ASP A 455 -16.97 -8.49 2.59
CA ASP A 455 -16.32 -9.75 2.29
C ASP A 455 -14.79 -9.71 2.35
N ALA A 456 -14.21 -8.73 3.05
CA ALA A 456 -12.78 -8.62 3.25
C ALA A 456 -12.37 -8.65 4.73
N LEU A 457 -11.14 -9.09 4.98
CA LEU A 457 -10.54 -9.22 6.30
C LEU A 457 -9.18 -8.49 6.32
N PRO A 458 -9.02 -7.44 7.14
CA PRO A 458 -7.75 -6.73 7.24
C PRO A 458 -6.74 -7.55 8.05
N PHE A 459 -5.45 -7.34 7.75
CA PHE A 459 -4.36 -7.78 8.61
C PHE A 459 -4.36 -6.92 9.88
N ASP A 460 -3.78 -7.42 10.98
CA ASP A 460 -3.82 -6.73 12.28
C ASP A 460 -3.11 -5.37 12.30
N ASP A 461 -2.10 -5.16 11.46
CA ASP A 461 -1.37 -3.91 11.32
C ASP A 461 -1.92 -2.97 10.22
N TRP A 462 -3.12 -3.22 9.69
CA TRP A 462 -3.68 -2.45 8.58
C TRP A 462 -3.89 -0.97 8.94
N VAL A 463 -4.55 -0.67 10.08
CA VAL A 463 -4.76 0.72 10.54
C VAL A 463 -3.44 1.42 10.89
N GLU A 464 -2.52 0.71 11.54
CA GLU A 464 -1.19 1.23 11.87
C GLU A 464 -0.42 1.62 10.59
N THR A 465 -0.41 0.73 9.59
CA THR A 465 0.26 0.96 8.31
C THR A 465 -0.32 2.17 7.57
N LEU A 466 -1.65 2.35 7.57
CA LEU A 466 -2.29 3.53 6.97
C LEU A 466 -1.82 4.83 7.63
N LEU A 467 -1.90 4.89 8.96
CA LEU A 467 -1.51 6.09 9.72
C LEU A 467 -0.02 6.40 9.53
N GLU A 468 0.85 5.38 9.57
CA GLU A 468 2.28 5.57 9.34
C GLU A 468 2.58 6.11 7.94
N GLU A 469 2.01 5.52 6.89
CA GLU A 469 2.33 5.88 5.51
C GLU A 469 1.87 7.31 5.14
N PHE A 470 0.68 7.74 5.58
CA PHE A 470 0.24 9.11 5.36
C PHE A 470 1.08 10.14 6.11
N ASN A 471 1.67 9.79 7.27
CA ASN A 471 2.58 10.68 8.00
C ASN A 471 4.03 10.63 7.49
N ARG A 472 4.42 9.59 6.74
CA ARG A 472 5.77 9.44 6.15
C ARG A 472 5.92 10.08 4.78
N ARG A 473 4.81 10.46 4.13
CA ARG A 473 4.76 11.00 2.77
C ARG A 473 4.28 12.46 2.75
N PRO A 474 4.49 13.21 1.65
CA PRO A 474 4.02 14.60 1.53
C PRO A 474 2.49 14.72 1.58
N LEU A 475 1.98 15.90 1.94
CA LEU A 475 0.54 16.22 2.07
C LEU A 475 -0.24 16.14 0.75
N THR A 476 0.46 16.06 -0.39
CA THR A 476 -0.16 15.81 -1.69
C THR A 476 -0.71 14.39 -1.82
N LEU A 477 -0.35 13.45 -0.93
CA LEU A 477 -0.93 12.11 -0.90
C LEU A 477 -2.44 12.18 -0.65
N GLY A 478 -3.23 11.98 -1.69
CA GLY A 478 -4.68 11.96 -1.61
C GLY A 478 -5.25 10.57 -1.36
N ALA A 479 -4.60 9.53 -1.89
CA ALA A 479 -5.05 8.15 -1.72
C ALA A 479 -3.89 7.15 -1.65
N LEU A 480 -4.13 6.07 -0.91
CA LEU A 480 -3.22 4.95 -0.72
C LEU A 480 -4.00 3.65 -0.85
N GLY A 481 -3.47 2.69 -1.61
CA GLY A 481 -3.98 1.31 -1.60
C GLY A 481 -2.86 0.30 -1.45
N GLY A 482 -3.25 -0.96 -1.33
CA GLY A 482 -2.35 -2.08 -1.10
C GLY A 482 -2.84 -3.38 -1.74
N PRO A 483 -2.04 -4.44 -1.66
CA PRO A 483 -2.41 -5.71 -2.26
C PRO A 483 -3.55 -6.39 -1.50
N ALA A 484 -4.31 -7.23 -2.20
CA ALA A 484 -5.28 -8.12 -1.60
C ALA A 484 -4.95 -9.58 -1.92
N TYR A 485 -5.02 -10.47 -0.94
CA TYR A 485 -4.92 -11.91 -1.13
C TYR A 485 -6.28 -12.49 -1.55
N TYR A 486 -6.27 -13.39 -2.53
CA TYR A 486 -7.40 -14.29 -2.75
C TYR A 486 -7.54 -15.23 -1.55
N ALA A 487 -8.73 -15.25 -0.97
CA ALA A 487 -9.09 -16.28 -0.01
C ALA A 487 -8.83 -17.68 -0.58
N GLY A 488 -8.32 -18.58 0.26
CA GLY A 488 -8.10 -19.97 -0.14
C GLY A 488 -6.93 -20.22 -1.10
N THR A 489 -6.13 -19.21 -1.48
CA THR A 489 -4.95 -19.44 -2.35
C THR A 489 -3.60 -18.97 -1.82
N LEU A 490 -3.54 -18.06 -0.83
CA LEU A 490 -2.31 -17.37 -0.40
C LEU A 490 -1.57 -16.65 -1.55
N ARG A 491 -2.30 -16.26 -2.60
CA ARG A 491 -1.79 -15.49 -3.74
C ARG A 491 -2.46 -14.13 -3.78
N TYR A 492 -1.77 -13.13 -4.30
CA TYR A 492 -2.39 -11.84 -4.57
C TYR A 492 -3.43 -11.92 -5.69
N GLN A 493 -4.56 -11.25 -5.45
CA GLN A 493 -5.55 -10.91 -6.46
C GLN A 493 -5.05 -9.79 -7.36
N SER A 494 -4.50 -8.75 -6.74
CA SER A 494 -3.85 -7.64 -7.40
C SER A 494 -2.81 -7.07 -6.45
N GLU A 495 -1.66 -6.70 -6.99
CA GLU A 495 -0.63 -5.91 -6.33
C GLU A 495 -0.93 -4.43 -6.60
N ASP A 496 -0.67 -3.94 -7.81
CA ASP A 496 -0.95 -2.55 -8.22
C ASP A 496 -1.89 -2.53 -9.45
N ILE A 497 -2.68 -1.48 -9.63
CA ILE A 497 -3.66 -1.39 -10.74
C ILE A 497 -3.42 -0.09 -11.51
N GLY A 498 -3.20 -0.23 -12.82
CA GLY A 498 -3.13 0.91 -13.73
C GLY A 498 -4.42 1.04 -14.53
N ILE A 499 -4.94 2.25 -14.69
CA ILE A 499 -6.07 2.56 -15.56
C ILE A 499 -5.74 3.74 -16.49
N ASN A 500 -6.25 3.75 -17.72
CA ASN A 500 -6.10 4.88 -18.63
C ASN A 500 -7.42 5.61 -18.91
N LYS A 501 -7.35 6.74 -19.64
CA LYS A 501 -8.53 7.55 -20.02
C LYS A 501 -9.57 6.84 -20.89
N PHE A 502 -9.25 5.65 -21.37
CA PHE A 502 -10.17 4.79 -22.10
C PHE A 502 -10.77 3.71 -21.22
N ALA A 503 -10.62 3.76 -19.89
CA ALA A 503 -11.05 2.73 -18.93
C ALA A 503 -10.46 1.33 -19.20
N GLU A 504 -9.28 1.26 -19.82
CA GLU A 504 -8.51 0.01 -19.90
C GLU A 504 -7.71 -0.14 -18.61
N ALA A 505 -7.68 -1.35 -18.04
CA ALA A 505 -7.01 -1.63 -16.79
C ALA A 505 -5.92 -2.71 -16.95
N LYS A 506 -4.78 -2.49 -16.28
CA LYS A 506 -3.70 -3.47 -16.11
C LYS A 506 -3.63 -3.85 -14.63
N VAL A 507 -3.94 -5.11 -14.34
CA VAL A 507 -3.71 -5.69 -13.01
C VAL A 507 -2.24 -6.06 -12.91
N ASN A 508 -1.58 -5.68 -11.81
CA ASN A 508 -0.15 -5.80 -11.56
C ASN A 508 0.70 -5.01 -12.57
N ILE A 509 0.32 -3.74 -12.78
CA ILE A 509 1.09 -2.82 -13.63
C ILE A 509 2.49 -2.59 -13.05
N ASP A 510 3.49 -2.47 -13.92
CA ASP A 510 4.81 -2.02 -13.49
C ASP A 510 4.74 -0.57 -13.00
N SER A 511 5.21 -0.31 -11.79
CA SER A 511 5.27 1.05 -11.21
C SER A 511 5.91 2.09 -12.14
N ARG A 512 6.82 1.69 -13.04
CA ARG A 512 7.48 2.57 -14.03
C ARG A 512 6.56 3.00 -15.18
N GLU A 513 5.48 2.27 -15.43
CA GLU A 513 4.48 2.63 -16.43
C GLU A 513 3.47 3.67 -15.91
N ILE A 514 3.34 3.79 -14.58
CA ILE A 514 2.47 4.79 -13.94
C ILE A 514 3.03 6.18 -14.21
N GLY A 515 2.32 6.99 -15.01
CA GLY A 515 2.80 8.31 -15.48
C GLY A 515 3.10 8.37 -16.95
N GLU A 516 3.31 7.22 -17.56
CA GLU A 516 3.74 7.12 -18.94
C GLU A 516 2.55 6.66 -19.80
N ASN A 517 2.46 7.15 -21.04
CA ASN A 517 1.45 6.73 -22.02
C ASN A 517 -0.02 6.81 -21.55
N GLY A 518 -0.32 7.68 -20.59
CA GLY A 518 -1.69 7.89 -20.07
C GLY A 518 -2.16 6.86 -19.06
N TRP A 519 -1.28 6.02 -18.51
CA TRP A 519 -1.59 5.13 -17.38
C TRP A 519 -1.53 5.88 -16.05
N GLU A 520 -2.65 5.89 -15.33
CA GLU A 520 -2.79 6.41 -13.98
C GLU A 520 -2.95 5.25 -12.99
N ARG A 521 -2.57 5.45 -11.73
CA ARG A 521 -2.82 4.46 -10.69
C ARG A 521 -4.30 4.50 -10.29
N SER A 522 -4.91 3.32 -10.27
CA SER A 522 -6.20 3.05 -9.62
C SER A 522 -5.95 2.18 -8.39
N LEU A 523 -6.89 2.19 -7.46
CA LEU A 523 -6.83 1.36 -6.26
C LEU A 523 -7.91 0.28 -6.32
N LEU A 524 -7.75 -0.77 -5.51
CA LEU A 524 -8.75 -1.82 -5.36
C LEU A 524 -9.81 -1.36 -4.35
N GLY A 525 -11.09 -1.35 -4.74
CA GLY A 525 -12.17 -0.79 -3.90
C GLY A 525 -12.23 -1.30 -2.45
N THR A 526 -11.81 -2.54 -2.21
CA THR A 526 -11.82 -3.20 -0.88
C THR A 526 -10.57 -2.93 -0.02
N ASN A 527 -9.51 -2.35 -0.58
CA ASN A 527 -8.27 -2.02 0.14
C ASN A 527 -7.75 -0.65 -0.30
N THR A 528 -8.53 0.38 0.01
CA THR A 528 -8.25 1.76 -0.36
C THR A 528 -8.44 2.69 0.83
N CYS A 529 -7.58 3.68 0.96
CA CYS A 529 -7.70 4.74 1.94
C CYS A 529 -7.45 6.10 1.30
N PHE A 530 -8.22 7.10 1.70
CA PHE A 530 -8.08 8.46 1.21
C PHE A 530 -7.88 9.47 2.34
N SER A 531 -7.21 10.59 2.04
CA SER A 531 -7.27 11.77 2.90
C SER A 531 -8.70 12.32 2.91
N ALA A 532 -9.26 12.52 4.10
CA ALA A 532 -10.62 13.02 4.26
C ALA A 532 -10.76 14.46 3.73
N GLU A 533 -9.68 15.24 3.75
CA GLU A 533 -9.63 16.56 3.15
C GLU A 533 -9.66 16.47 1.62
N ALA A 534 -8.80 15.62 1.04
CA ALA A 534 -8.66 15.49 -0.41
C ALA A 534 -9.96 14.99 -1.08
N VAL A 535 -10.63 13.99 -0.49
CA VAL A 535 -11.91 13.47 -1.00
C VAL A 535 -13.00 14.54 -0.99
N ARG A 536 -13.05 15.34 0.09
CA ARG A 536 -14.03 16.43 0.20
C ARG A 536 -13.73 17.56 -0.77
N ALA A 537 -12.46 17.87 -1.02
CA ALA A 537 -12.04 18.88 -1.99
C ALA A 537 -12.48 18.54 -3.43
N VAL A 538 -12.51 17.26 -3.78
CA VAL A 538 -13.00 16.80 -5.09
C VAL A 538 -14.49 16.45 -5.12
N ASN A 539 -15.23 16.58 -4.02
CA ASN A 539 -16.66 16.24 -3.88
C ASN A 539 -17.03 14.75 -3.95
N GLY A 540 -16.17 13.86 -3.42
CA GLY A 540 -16.52 12.46 -3.22
C GLY A 540 -16.66 11.64 -4.51
N PHE A 541 -17.30 10.47 -4.40
CA PHE A 541 -17.56 9.57 -5.52
C PHE A 541 -18.66 10.14 -6.43
N ASP A 542 -18.53 9.95 -7.75
CA ASP A 542 -19.59 10.28 -8.70
C ASP A 542 -20.74 9.26 -8.56
N GLU A 543 -21.93 9.75 -8.19
CA GLU A 543 -23.10 8.92 -7.84
C GLU A 543 -23.73 8.23 -9.07
N GLN A 544 -23.25 8.50 -10.28
CA GLN A 544 -23.65 7.78 -11.49
C GLN A 544 -23.05 6.36 -11.55
N PHE A 545 -21.90 6.13 -10.90
CA PHE A 545 -21.27 4.82 -10.80
C PHE A 545 -21.88 3.98 -9.65
N ASP A 546 -22.93 3.25 -9.98
CA ASP A 546 -23.63 2.32 -9.08
C ASP A 546 -22.82 1.06 -8.73
N TYR A 547 -21.92 0.61 -9.60
CA TYR A 547 -20.98 -0.50 -9.39
C TYR A 547 -19.94 -0.53 -10.52
N PHE A 548 -18.66 -0.80 -10.23
CA PHE A 548 -17.55 -0.88 -11.20
C PHE A 548 -17.07 0.50 -11.70
N LEU A 549 -15.76 0.75 -11.58
CA LEU A 549 -15.02 1.98 -11.93
C LEU A 549 -15.23 3.19 -11.02
N ASP A 550 -16.03 3.11 -9.95
CA ASP A 550 -16.26 4.24 -9.06
C ASP A 550 -15.00 4.68 -8.30
N GLU A 551 -14.19 3.75 -7.76
CA GLU A 551 -12.88 4.12 -7.18
C GLU A 551 -11.88 4.58 -8.23
N SER A 552 -11.90 3.98 -9.43
CA SER A 552 -10.98 4.36 -10.51
C SER A 552 -11.24 5.77 -11.00
N GLU A 553 -12.50 6.16 -11.15
CA GLU A 553 -12.90 7.52 -11.51
C GLU A 553 -12.47 8.53 -10.45
N LEU A 554 -12.72 8.23 -9.18
CA LEU A 554 -12.29 9.11 -8.09
C LEU A 554 -10.77 9.30 -8.09
N CYS A 555 -9.99 8.21 -8.24
CA CYS A 555 -8.54 8.29 -8.36
C CYS A 555 -8.12 9.19 -9.54
N PHE A 556 -8.75 9.03 -10.71
CA PHE A 556 -8.45 9.82 -11.91
C PHE A 556 -8.75 11.32 -11.71
N ARG A 557 -9.90 11.64 -11.11
CA ARG A 557 -10.30 13.02 -10.79
C ARG A 557 -9.40 13.64 -9.71
N MET A 558 -9.00 12.88 -8.70
CA MET A 558 -8.03 13.32 -7.70
C MET A 558 -6.66 13.62 -8.31
N ARG A 559 -6.19 12.80 -9.28
CA ARG A 559 -4.97 13.07 -10.04
C ARG A 559 -5.06 14.39 -10.82
N GLN A 560 -6.19 14.66 -11.48
CA GLN A 560 -6.42 15.93 -12.18
C GLN A 560 -6.47 17.13 -11.22
N ALA A 561 -6.87 16.92 -9.97
CA ALA A 561 -6.84 17.94 -8.91
C ALA A 561 -5.47 18.12 -8.25
N GLY A 562 -4.44 17.36 -8.66
CA GLY A 562 -3.06 17.48 -8.16
C GLY A 562 -2.69 16.50 -7.04
N TYR A 563 -3.60 15.66 -6.56
CA TYR A 563 -3.30 14.70 -5.48
C TYR A 563 -2.58 13.47 -5.99
N LEU A 564 -1.56 13.00 -5.28
CA LEU A 564 -0.89 11.73 -5.57
C LEU A 564 -1.76 10.54 -5.14
N ILE A 565 -1.78 9.51 -5.99
CA ILE A 565 -2.39 8.21 -5.73
C ILE A 565 -1.26 7.20 -5.64
N ALA A 566 -1.06 6.64 -4.46
CA ALA A 566 0.10 5.83 -4.17
C ALA A 566 -0.25 4.40 -3.77
N TYR A 567 0.78 3.56 -3.78
CA TYR A 567 0.71 2.16 -3.41
C TYR A 567 1.62 1.86 -2.23
N ARG A 568 1.19 0.94 -1.36
CA ARG A 568 2.02 0.34 -0.30
C ARG A 568 1.96 -1.20 -0.41
N PRO A 569 3.08 -1.86 -0.72
CA PRO A 569 3.10 -3.32 -0.85
C PRO A 569 2.83 -4.08 0.46
N ASP A 570 3.01 -3.43 1.62
CA ASP A 570 2.76 -4.07 2.93
C ASP A 570 1.38 -3.80 3.51
N LEU A 571 0.52 -3.05 2.82
CA LEU A 571 -0.84 -2.75 3.27
C LEU A 571 -1.77 -3.91 2.86
N HIS A 572 -1.70 -5.02 3.58
CA HIS A 572 -2.33 -6.28 3.18
C HIS A 572 -3.77 -6.43 3.67
N LEU A 573 -4.55 -7.16 2.88
CA LEU A 573 -5.92 -7.56 3.18
C LEU A 573 -6.23 -8.93 2.53
N ARG A 574 -7.11 -9.74 3.11
CA ARG A 574 -7.66 -10.94 2.46
C ARG A 574 -9.05 -10.62 1.93
N HIS A 575 -9.25 -10.81 0.64
CA HIS A 575 -10.53 -10.56 -0.03
C HIS A 575 -11.18 -11.90 -0.39
N GLU A 576 -12.40 -12.11 0.08
CA GLU A 576 -13.09 -13.41 -0.01
C GLU A 576 -14.03 -13.47 -1.22
N PHE A 577 -14.09 -12.38 -1.97
CA PHE A 577 -14.69 -12.24 -3.30
C PHE A 577 -16.09 -12.85 -3.38
N ALA A 578 -17.01 -12.44 -2.50
CA ALA A 578 -18.30 -13.09 -2.37
C ALA A 578 -19.22 -12.84 -3.59
N GLN A 579 -20.16 -13.77 -3.79
CA GLN A 579 -21.24 -13.63 -4.78
C GLN A 579 -22.11 -12.40 -4.46
N SER A 580 -22.68 -11.79 -5.50
CA SER A 580 -23.63 -10.69 -5.34
C SER A 580 -24.63 -10.66 -6.49
N HIS A 581 -25.62 -9.77 -6.39
CA HIS A 581 -26.53 -9.48 -7.50
C HIS A 581 -25.81 -8.93 -8.75
N ASN A 582 -24.58 -8.42 -8.62
CA ASN A 582 -23.76 -7.96 -9.75
C ASN A 582 -22.85 -9.05 -10.35
N ARG A 583 -22.66 -10.16 -9.62
CA ARG A 583 -21.75 -11.25 -9.96
C ARG A 583 -22.38 -12.59 -9.60
N GLY A 584 -23.07 -13.19 -10.56
CA GLY A 584 -23.74 -14.49 -10.40
C GLY A 584 -22.91 -15.70 -10.83
N GLY A 585 -21.93 -15.52 -11.72
CA GLY A 585 -21.08 -16.59 -12.23
C GLY A 585 -20.27 -16.18 -13.47
N ARG A 586 -19.74 -17.16 -14.21
CA ARG A 586 -18.73 -16.98 -15.28
C ARG A 586 -19.12 -15.99 -16.35
N TYR A 587 -20.39 -16.03 -16.75
CA TYR A 587 -20.97 -15.16 -17.78
C TYR A 587 -22.08 -14.25 -17.26
N ASN A 588 -22.55 -14.51 -16.04
CA ASN A 588 -23.69 -13.83 -15.43
C ASN A 588 -23.23 -12.65 -14.56
N TYR A 589 -22.75 -11.60 -15.22
CA TYR A 589 -22.49 -10.30 -14.60
C TYR A 589 -23.66 -9.35 -14.86
N ASN A 590 -23.78 -8.30 -14.04
CA ASN A 590 -24.66 -7.18 -14.35
C ASN A 590 -24.07 -6.33 -15.49
N TRP A 591 -24.20 -6.84 -16.72
CA TRP A 591 -23.64 -6.24 -17.93
C TRP A 591 -24.20 -4.85 -18.20
N PHE A 592 -25.45 -4.57 -17.85
CA PHE A 592 -26.03 -3.24 -17.96
C PHE A 592 -25.18 -2.21 -17.22
N THR A 593 -24.92 -2.48 -15.94
CA THR A 593 -24.17 -1.56 -15.07
C THR A 593 -22.71 -1.40 -15.51
N ILE A 594 -22.03 -2.53 -15.79
CA ILE A 594 -20.63 -2.51 -16.23
C ILE A 594 -20.47 -1.71 -17.53
N CYS A 595 -21.36 -1.94 -18.52
CA CYS A 595 -21.30 -1.25 -19.81
C CYS A 595 -21.74 0.22 -19.72
N LYS A 596 -22.73 0.54 -18.89
CA LYS A 596 -23.13 1.93 -18.58
C LYS A 596 -21.96 2.73 -18.03
N ASN A 597 -21.31 2.22 -16.98
CA ASN A 597 -20.21 2.91 -16.31
C ASN A 597 -18.96 3.00 -17.19
N THR A 598 -18.69 1.96 -17.99
CA THR A 598 -17.60 1.99 -18.99
C THR A 598 -17.84 3.08 -20.05
N ALA A 599 -19.05 3.15 -20.61
CA ALA A 599 -19.38 4.16 -21.62
C ALA A 599 -19.36 5.58 -21.04
N TYR A 600 -19.90 5.77 -19.83
CA TYR A 600 -19.89 7.03 -19.10
C TYR A 600 -18.46 7.54 -18.87
N PHE A 601 -17.57 6.69 -18.35
CA PHE A 601 -16.15 7.03 -18.12
C PHE A 601 -15.44 7.43 -19.43
N ILE A 602 -15.57 6.63 -20.49
CA ILE A 602 -14.89 6.90 -21.77
C ILE A 602 -15.39 8.20 -22.38
N ALA A 603 -16.71 8.45 -22.34
CA ALA A 603 -17.30 9.68 -22.84
C ALA A 603 -16.75 10.92 -22.10
N ALA A 604 -16.54 10.80 -20.79
CA ALA A 604 -16.01 11.87 -19.95
C ALA A 604 -14.52 12.16 -20.21
N TYR A 605 -13.67 11.13 -20.35
CA TYR A 605 -12.21 11.30 -20.27
C TYR A 605 -11.45 11.09 -21.58
N SER A 606 -11.99 10.33 -22.54
CA SER A 606 -11.21 9.94 -23.74
C SER A 606 -10.88 11.12 -24.67
N GLY A 607 -11.75 12.13 -24.70
CA GLY A 607 -11.76 13.23 -25.66
C GLY A 607 -12.51 12.93 -26.97
N LEU A 608 -12.97 11.70 -27.18
CA LEU A 608 -13.71 11.28 -28.37
C LEU A 608 -15.14 11.84 -28.36
N LYS A 609 -15.70 12.17 -29.52
CA LYS A 609 -17.06 12.72 -29.65
C LYS A 609 -17.85 12.11 -30.81
N GLY A 610 -19.19 12.19 -30.74
CA GLY A 610 -20.10 11.83 -31.83
C GLY A 610 -19.86 10.43 -32.40
N ALA A 611 -19.73 10.34 -33.72
CA ALA A 611 -19.57 9.07 -34.43
C ALA A 611 -18.27 8.33 -34.07
N GLU A 612 -17.20 9.05 -33.72
CA GLU A 612 -15.92 8.44 -33.35
C GLU A 612 -16.00 7.70 -32.01
N LEU A 613 -16.58 8.36 -31.00
CA LEU A 613 -16.85 7.75 -29.69
C LEU A 613 -17.74 6.51 -29.83
N LYS A 614 -18.83 6.61 -30.59
CA LYS A 614 -19.73 5.48 -30.84
C LYS A 614 -18.98 4.31 -31.49
N LYS A 615 -18.21 4.57 -32.55
CA LYS A 615 -17.42 3.55 -33.24
C LYS A 615 -16.39 2.88 -32.33
N TYR A 616 -15.77 3.63 -31.42
CA TYR A 616 -14.84 3.10 -30.43
C TYR A 616 -15.55 2.18 -29.43
N LEU A 617 -16.66 2.64 -28.84
CA LEU A 617 -17.47 1.86 -27.90
C LEU A 617 -18.01 0.58 -28.53
N ASP A 618 -18.56 0.67 -29.75
CA ASP A 618 -19.08 -0.50 -30.48
C ASP A 618 -17.98 -1.56 -30.66
N ARG A 619 -16.77 -1.14 -31.08
CA ARG A 619 -15.62 -2.05 -31.21
C ARG A 619 -15.25 -2.68 -29.87
N ARG A 620 -15.20 -1.87 -28.81
CA ARG A 620 -14.79 -2.33 -27.48
C ARG A 620 -15.77 -3.33 -26.88
N MET A 621 -17.07 -3.02 -26.92
CA MET A 621 -18.11 -3.94 -26.46
C MET A 621 -18.11 -5.22 -27.29
N GLN A 622 -17.91 -5.11 -28.61
CA GLN A 622 -17.81 -6.27 -29.48
C GLN A 622 -16.65 -7.19 -29.10
N SER A 623 -15.44 -6.64 -28.88
CA SER A 623 -14.25 -7.45 -28.60
C SER A 623 -14.22 -8.00 -27.19
N GLU A 624 -14.56 -7.20 -26.17
CA GLU A 624 -14.32 -7.57 -24.78
C GLU A 624 -15.55 -8.12 -24.04
N ARG A 625 -16.75 -8.03 -24.62
CA ARG A 625 -18.01 -8.43 -23.96
C ARG A 625 -18.82 -9.38 -24.82
N ILE A 626 -19.20 -8.95 -26.03
CA ILE A 626 -20.08 -9.70 -26.92
C ILE A 626 -19.39 -10.94 -27.51
N ALA A 627 -18.16 -10.82 -28.04
CA ALA A 627 -17.47 -11.95 -28.66
C ALA A 627 -17.22 -13.12 -27.68
N PRO A 628 -16.79 -12.90 -26.41
CA PRO A 628 -16.71 -13.95 -25.40
C PRO A 628 -18.06 -14.63 -25.12
N LEU A 629 -19.14 -13.85 -24.94
CA LEU A 629 -20.48 -14.41 -24.71
C LEU A 629 -20.97 -15.22 -25.92
N ALA A 630 -20.70 -14.76 -27.14
CA ALA A 630 -21.06 -15.49 -28.36
C ALA A 630 -20.26 -16.80 -28.49
N ALA A 631 -19.01 -16.83 -28.01
CA ALA A 631 -18.22 -18.04 -27.95
C ALA A 631 -18.78 -19.03 -26.92
N ALA A 632 -19.17 -18.54 -25.73
CA ALA A 632 -19.82 -19.35 -24.69
C ALA A 632 -21.14 -19.98 -25.19
N GLN A 633 -21.97 -19.20 -25.89
CA GLN A 633 -23.21 -19.71 -26.50
C GLN A 633 -22.92 -20.82 -27.53
N ARG A 634 -21.93 -20.62 -28.42
CA ARG A 634 -21.54 -21.65 -29.41
C ARG A 634 -20.98 -22.91 -28.76
N ALA A 635 -20.35 -22.79 -27.61
CA ALA A 635 -19.86 -23.91 -26.81
C ALA A 635 -20.97 -24.60 -25.99
N GLY A 636 -22.19 -24.05 -25.96
CA GLY A 636 -23.30 -24.57 -25.16
C GLY A 636 -23.16 -24.27 -23.66
N GLU A 637 -22.30 -23.32 -23.28
CA GLU A 637 -22.09 -22.93 -21.88
C GLU A 637 -23.17 -21.94 -21.37
N ILE A 638 -23.89 -21.29 -22.28
CA ILE A 638 -25.08 -20.46 -22.01
C ILE A 638 -26.15 -20.72 -23.06
N GLU A 639 -27.41 -20.59 -22.68
CA GLU A 639 -28.56 -20.76 -23.58
C GLU A 639 -28.75 -19.55 -24.51
N GLY A 640 -29.49 -19.73 -25.61
CA GLY A 640 -29.69 -18.68 -26.60
C GLY A 640 -30.46 -17.46 -26.08
N ASP A 641 -31.46 -17.69 -25.24
CA ASP A 641 -32.23 -16.64 -24.58
C ASP A 641 -31.41 -15.87 -23.53
N GLU A 642 -30.52 -16.56 -22.80
CA GLU A 642 -29.56 -15.93 -21.90
C GLU A 642 -28.58 -15.02 -22.64
N TYR A 643 -28.03 -15.48 -23.76
CA TYR A 643 -27.18 -14.65 -24.62
C TYR A 643 -27.91 -13.39 -25.12
N ASP A 644 -29.13 -13.50 -25.60
CA ASP A 644 -29.92 -12.36 -26.08
C ASP A 644 -30.23 -11.35 -24.97
N ARG A 645 -30.55 -11.82 -23.76
CA ARG A 645 -30.71 -10.95 -22.57
C ARG A 645 -29.42 -10.19 -22.25
N HIS A 646 -28.27 -10.85 -22.31
CA HIS A 646 -26.99 -10.19 -22.08
C HIS A 646 -26.66 -9.14 -23.16
N LEU A 647 -26.95 -9.43 -24.44
CA LEU A 647 -26.77 -8.45 -25.51
C LEU A 647 -27.62 -7.20 -25.30
N GLU A 648 -28.88 -7.37 -24.93
CA GLU A 648 -29.78 -6.24 -24.67
C GLU A 648 -29.31 -5.41 -23.47
N ALA A 649 -28.85 -6.07 -22.40
CA ALA A 649 -28.25 -5.40 -21.24
C ALA A 649 -27.00 -4.59 -21.62
N ILE A 650 -26.11 -5.13 -22.45
CA ILE A 650 -24.91 -4.42 -22.93
C ILE A 650 -25.31 -3.17 -23.73
N ARG A 651 -26.23 -3.29 -24.69
CA ARG A 651 -26.65 -2.17 -25.56
C ARG A 651 -27.32 -1.07 -24.77
N SER A 652 -28.35 -1.42 -23.99
CA SER A 652 -29.06 -0.47 -23.13
C SER A 652 -28.15 0.20 -22.10
N GLY A 653 -27.18 -0.55 -21.55
CA GLY A 653 -26.15 0.00 -20.67
C GLY A 653 -25.34 1.10 -21.36
N VAL A 654 -24.78 0.83 -22.54
CA VAL A 654 -23.99 1.83 -23.29
C VAL A 654 -24.81 3.08 -23.64
N GLU A 655 -26.05 2.90 -24.12
CA GLU A 655 -26.94 4.01 -24.45
C GLU A 655 -27.22 4.89 -23.23
N GLN A 656 -27.48 4.26 -22.08
CA GLN A 656 -27.70 4.97 -20.82
C GLN A 656 -26.42 5.70 -20.37
N GLY A 657 -25.25 5.08 -20.42
CA GLY A 657 -23.98 5.71 -20.05
C GLY A 657 -23.62 6.93 -20.90
N LEU A 658 -23.91 6.87 -22.21
CA LEU A 658 -23.75 8.02 -23.12
C LEU A 658 -24.72 9.16 -22.80
N LYS A 659 -25.95 8.83 -22.40
CA LYS A 659 -26.95 9.83 -21.98
C LYS A 659 -26.53 10.51 -20.68
N ASP A 660 -26.03 9.73 -19.73
CA ASP A 660 -25.61 10.22 -18.42
C ASP A 660 -24.37 11.12 -18.50
N ALA A 661 -23.49 10.90 -19.49
CA ALA A 661 -22.29 11.71 -19.73
C ALA A 661 -22.56 13.21 -19.96
N ALA A 662 -23.81 13.58 -20.27
CA ALA A 662 -24.22 14.98 -20.40
C ALA A 662 -24.22 15.74 -19.07
N ASP A 663 -24.30 15.05 -17.93
CA ASP A 663 -24.33 15.60 -16.57
C ASP A 663 -23.06 15.22 -15.78
N PHE A 664 -21.95 14.98 -16.48
CA PHE A 664 -20.68 14.60 -15.86
C PHE A 664 -19.93 15.81 -15.25
N PRO A 665 -19.32 15.67 -14.06
CA PRO A 665 -19.46 14.58 -13.11
C PRO A 665 -20.67 14.79 -12.19
N LYS A 666 -21.37 13.70 -11.84
CA LYS A 666 -22.55 13.76 -10.96
C LYS A 666 -22.14 13.62 -9.50
N THR A 667 -21.52 14.68 -8.99
CA THR A 667 -21.03 14.77 -7.61
C THR A 667 -21.94 15.66 -6.76
N ARG A 668 -21.77 15.56 -5.43
CA ARG A 668 -22.44 16.45 -4.47
C ARG A 668 -21.46 16.98 -3.45
N LYS A 669 -21.75 18.17 -2.92
CA LYS A 669 -20.98 18.70 -1.79
C LYS A 669 -21.16 17.78 -0.59
N LEU A 670 -20.05 17.22 -0.11
CA LEU A 670 -20.02 16.36 1.06
C LEU A 670 -20.12 17.19 2.35
N LYS A 671 -20.77 16.62 3.35
CA LYS A 671 -20.86 17.20 4.69
C LYS A 671 -19.58 16.87 5.46
N LYS A 672 -19.21 17.75 6.40
CA LYS A 672 -18.28 17.36 7.44
C LYS A 672 -19.02 16.39 8.38
N GLY A 673 -18.30 15.43 8.93
CA GLY A 673 -18.85 14.44 9.87
C GLY A 673 -19.57 15.07 11.06
N THR A 674 -20.11 14.22 11.92
CA THR A 674 -20.92 14.64 13.07
C THR A 674 -20.14 15.47 14.11
N GLY A 675 -18.80 15.51 14.00
CA GLY A 675 -17.90 16.10 14.96
C GLY A 675 -17.59 15.17 16.14
N ARG A 676 -18.06 13.92 16.10
CA ARG A 676 -17.91 12.93 17.16
C ARG A 676 -17.25 11.68 16.61
N PHE A 677 -15.95 11.56 16.85
CA PHE A 677 -15.20 10.36 16.54
C PHE A 677 -15.51 9.26 17.57
N GLU A 678 -16.08 8.13 17.12
CA GLU A 678 -16.52 7.03 17.99
C GLU A 678 -15.59 5.82 17.83
N VAL A 679 -14.56 5.76 18.68
CA VAL A 679 -13.53 4.71 18.63
C VAL A 679 -14.16 3.32 18.66
N PHE A 680 -13.81 2.49 17.69
CA PHE A 680 -14.22 1.09 17.63
C PHE A 680 -13.37 0.27 18.61
N THR A 681 -13.80 0.19 19.87
CA THR A 681 -13.06 -0.55 20.91
C THR A 681 -13.22 -2.06 20.73
N GLY A 682 -12.13 -2.84 20.73
CA GLY A 682 -12.16 -4.31 20.67
C GLY A 682 -12.73 -5.02 21.92
N ALA A 683 -13.09 -6.30 21.79
CA ALA A 683 -13.43 -7.16 22.92
C ALA A 683 -12.16 -7.65 23.64
N ALA A 684 -12.14 -7.61 24.98
CA ALA A 684 -11.01 -8.08 25.79
C ALA A 684 -10.75 -9.59 25.58
N GLY A 685 -9.49 -10.00 25.39
CA GLY A 685 -9.07 -11.40 25.54
C GLY A 685 -8.27 -12.05 24.41
N TYR A 686 -7.79 -11.30 23.40
CA TYR A 686 -7.02 -11.84 22.29
C TYR A 686 -5.65 -11.15 22.14
N PRO A 687 -4.57 -11.91 21.87
CA PRO A 687 -3.24 -11.33 21.70
C PRO A 687 -3.10 -10.56 20.37
N LEU A 688 -2.65 -9.32 20.44
CA LEU A 688 -2.32 -8.47 19.30
C LEU A 688 -0.83 -8.59 18.96
N VAL A 689 -0.51 -8.95 17.71
CA VAL A 689 0.89 -9.18 17.30
C VAL A 689 1.61 -7.85 17.08
N GLY A 690 2.83 -7.73 17.58
CA GLY A 690 3.56 -6.46 17.68
C GLY A 690 3.24 -5.65 18.94
N CYS A 691 2.12 -5.94 19.63
CA CYS A 691 1.73 -5.26 20.88
C CYS A 691 1.83 -6.19 22.10
N ASP A 692 1.00 -7.23 22.15
CA ASP A 692 0.96 -8.21 23.25
C ASP A 692 1.94 -9.36 23.04
N THR A 693 2.19 -9.71 21.77
CA THR A 693 3.08 -10.80 21.35
C THR A 693 4.06 -10.32 20.29
N PRO A 694 5.29 -10.87 20.22
CA PRO A 694 6.22 -10.50 19.15
C PRO A 694 5.74 -11.01 17.78
N ARG A 695 6.09 -10.29 16.71
CA ARG A 695 6.03 -10.83 15.35
C ARG A 695 7.01 -12.01 15.27
N LEU A 696 6.56 -13.12 14.68
CA LEU A 696 7.30 -14.39 14.64
C LEU A 696 7.56 -14.76 13.19
N HIS A 697 8.71 -15.39 12.94
CA HIS A 697 8.96 -16.18 11.74
C HIS A 697 8.70 -17.66 12.03
N VAL A 698 7.58 -18.18 11.52
CA VAL A 698 7.18 -19.58 11.67
C VAL A 698 7.53 -20.34 10.39
N CYS A 699 8.39 -21.35 10.52
CA CYS A 699 8.79 -22.25 9.45
C CYS A 699 8.02 -23.58 9.56
N ILE A 700 7.16 -23.88 8.60
CA ILE A 700 6.43 -25.15 8.53
C ILE A 700 7.21 -26.12 7.64
N VAL A 701 7.56 -27.30 8.15
CA VAL A 701 8.16 -28.39 7.36
C VAL A 701 7.09 -29.44 7.10
N THR A 702 6.73 -29.63 5.84
CA THR A 702 5.72 -30.61 5.44
C THR A 702 5.90 -31.07 3.99
N LYS A 703 5.58 -32.34 3.70
CA LYS A 703 5.52 -32.89 2.33
C LYS A 703 4.32 -32.42 1.51
N GLU A 704 3.26 -32.00 2.19
CA GLU A 704 1.96 -31.67 1.61
C GLU A 704 1.57 -30.25 2.01
N PHE A 705 1.37 -29.35 1.03
CA PHE A 705 0.92 -27.98 1.27
C PHE A 705 0.17 -27.45 0.02
N PRO A 706 -1.11 -27.79 -0.15
CA PRO A 706 -1.86 -27.39 -1.34
C PRO A 706 -2.07 -25.86 -1.40
N PRO A 707 -2.14 -25.25 -2.60
CA PRO A 707 -1.94 -25.85 -3.93
C PRO A 707 -0.47 -25.90 -4.37
N PHE A 708 0.49 -25.70 -3.45
CA PHE A 708 1.91 -25.58 -3.79
C PHE A 708 2.59 -26.95 -3.94
N SER A 709 2.20 -27.95 -3.15
CA SER A 709 2.70 -29.32 -3.26
C SER A 709 1.55 -30.33 -3.09
N GLY A 710 1.86 -31.56 -2.67
CA GLY A 710 0.87 -32.63 -2.49
C GLY A 710 -0.31 -32.20 -1.62
N SER A 711 -1.48 -32.81 -1.86
CA SER A 711 -2.70 -32.53 -1.11
C SER A 711 -3.08 -33.68 -0.18
N GLY A 712 -3.45 -33.33 1.04
CA GLY A 712 -3.91 -34.25 2.06
C GLY A 712 -4.28 -33.50 3.34
N GLY A 713 -4.80 -34.22 4.34
CA GLY A 713 -5.37 -33.59 5.54
C GLY A 713 -4.35 -32.79 6.37
N ILE A 714 -3.08 -33.18 6.35
CA ILE A 714 -1.99 -32.47 7.02
C ILE A 714 -1.71 -31.15 6.29
N GLY A 715 -1.59 -31.20 4.96
CA GLY A 715 -1.40 -29.99 4.16
C GLY A 715 -2.55 -29.01 4.28
N THR A 716 -3.80 -29.48 4.27
CA THR A 716 -4.99 -28.63 4.49
C THR A 716 -4.97 -27.97 5.87
N LEU A 717 -4.58 -28.69 6.92
CA LEU A 717 -4.43 -28.12 8.26
C LEU A 717 -3.41 -27.00 8.27
N TYR A 718 -2.21 -27.24 7.72
CA TYR A 718 -1.15 -26.23 7.70
C TYR A 718 -1.50 -25.05 6.81
N TYR A 719 -2.24 -25.27 5.73
CA TYR A 719 -2.75 -24.20 4.89
C TYR A 719 -3.62 -23.22 5.69
N HIS A 720 -4.60 -23.73 6.46
CA HIS A 720 -5.46 -22.87 7.28
C HIS A 720 -4.70 -22.17 8.41
N LEU A 721 -3.75 -22.87 9.05
CA LEU A 721 -2.90 -22.27 10.08
C LEU A 721 -2.03 -21.14 9.49
N ALA A 722 -1.35 -21.40 8.38
CA ALA A 722 -0.50 -20.41 7.69
C ALA A 722 -1.31 -19.19 7.27
N SER A 723 -2.51 -19.37 6.71
CA SER A 723 -3.38 -18.26 6.30
C SER A 723 -3.74 -17.32 7.45
N GLU A 724 -4.04 -17.86 8.64
CA GLU A 724 -4.37 -17.01 9.79
C GLU A 724 -3.14 -16.43 10.49
N LEU A 725 -2.03 -17.16 10.53
CA LEU A 725 -0.76 -16.60 11.03
C LEU A 725 -0.34 -15.37 10.20
N LEU A 726 -0.54 -15.40 8.89
CA LEU A 726 -0.30 -14.25 8.01
C LEU A 726 -1.24 -13.09 8.35
N LEU A 727 -2.55 -13.32 8.51
CA LEU A 727 -3.53 -12.29 8.90
C LEU A 727 -3.21 -11.65 10.26
N MET A 728 -2.60 -12.41 11.17
CA MET A 728 -2.06 -11.94 12.44
C MET A 728 -0.66 -11.30 12.29
N GLY A 729 -0.25 -10.93 11.08
CA GLY A 729 0.98 -10.18 10.84
C GLY A 729 2.29 -10.98 10.95
N HIS A 730 2.27 -12.29 11.21
CA HIS A 730 3.47 -13.12 11.29
C HIS A 730 4.09 -13.37 9.90
N GLN A 731 5.39 -13.71 9.88
CA GLN A 731 6.07 -14.22 8.69
C GLN A 731 5.96 -15.75 8.67
N VAL A 732 5.56 -16.31 7.52
CA VAL A 732 5.37 -17.76 7.36
C VAL A 732 6.19 -18.27 6.18
N THR A 733 7.03 -19.27 6.44
CA THR A 733 7.78 -19.98 5.41
C THR A 733 7.42 -21.45 5.44
N VAL A 734 7.12 -22.05 4.28
CA VAL A 734 6.87 -23.49 4.15
C VAL A 734 8.04 -24.14 3.42
N VAL A 735 8.63 -25.18 3.98
CA VAL A 735 9.63 -26.03 3.33
C VAL A 735 8.94 -27.31 2.90
N THR A 736 8.93 -27.57 1.59
CA THR A 736 8.23 -28.69 0.95
C THR A 736 9.11 -29.30 -0.16
N PRO A 737 8.99 -30.60 -0.46
CA PRO A 737 9.74 -31.19 -1.57
C PRO A 737 9.31 -30.57 -2.91
N GLY A 738 10.26 -30.50 -3.84
CA GLY A 738 10.05 -30.05 -5.22
C GLY A 738 10.89 -30.84 -6.22
N ASP A 739 10.60 -30.63 -7.50
CA ASP A 739 11.36 -31.17 -8.64
C ASP A 739 12.66 -30.39 -8.92
N ARG A 740 12.75 -29.17 -8.38
CA ARG A 740 13.93 -28.29 -8.39
C ARG A 740 13.89 -27.36 -7.18
N ASP A 741 15.05 -26.79 -6.86
CA ASP A 741 15.13 -25.73 -5.86
C ASP A 741 14.49 -24.44 -6.39
N PHE A 742 13.45 -23.95 -5.73
CA PHE A 742 12.73 -22.71 -6.08
C PHE A 742 12.06 -22.10 -4.86
N VAL A 743 11.98 -20.76 -4.81
CA VAL A 743 11.28 -20.04 -3.74
C VAL A 743 10.15 -19.21 -4.33
N TYR A 744 8.91 -19.58 -3.97
CA TYR A 744 7.74 -18.73 -4.17
C TYR A 744 7.67 -17.71 -3.03
N ARG A 745 7.51 -16.42 -3.33
CA ARG A 745 7.32 -15.35 -2.33
C ARG A 745 6.07 -14.54 -2.67
N CYS A 746 5.26 -14.25 -1.66
CA CYS A 746 4.08 -13.41 -1.77
C CYS A 746 3.89 -12.64 -0.45
N GLY A 747 4.46 -11.44 -0.37
CA GLY A 747 4.48 -10.65 0.87
C GLY A 747 5.25 -11.37 1.99
N ARG A 748 4.62 -11.49 3.17
CA ARG A 748 5.17 -12.20 4.35
C ARG A 748 5.10 -13.73 4.26
N PHE A 749 4.59 -14.26 3.16
CA PHE A 749 4.47 -15.69 2.90
C PHE A 749 5.53 -16.16 1.90
N SER A 750 6.16 -17.30 2.17
CA SER A 750 7.01 -17.97 1.19
C SER A 750 6.90 -19.48 1.22
N VAL A 751 7.09 -20.11 0.07
CA VAL A 751 7.20 -21.57 -0.09
C VAL A 751 8.55 -21.88 -0.72
N ARG A 752 9.38 -22.63 -0.01
CA ARG A 752 10.68 -23.09 -0.43
C ARG A 752 10.57 -24.54 -0.88
N HIS A 753 10.55 -24.74 -2.19
CA HIS A 753 10.67 -26.04 -2.83
C HIS A 753 12.13 -26.47 -2.80
N VAL A 754 12.37 -27.67 -2.29
CA VAL A 754 13.73 -28.22 -2.21
C VAL A 754 13.79 -29.60 -2.85
N LEU A 755 14.85 -29.82 -3.64
CA LEU A 755 15.11 -31.10 -4.25
C LEU A 755 15.57 -32.10 -3.17
N PRO A 756 14.86 -33.23 -2.96
CA PRO A 756 15.25 -34.22 -1.97
C PRO A 756 16.64 -34.78 -2.22
N ILE A 757 17.46 -34.81 -1.17
CA ILE A 757 18.79 -35.39 -1.20
C ILE A 757 18.69 -36.88 -0.89
N THR A 758 19.32 -37.72 -1.71
CA THR A 758 19.41 -39.18 -1.48
C THR A 758 20.78 -39.55 -0.90
N ASN A 759 21.06 -39.13 0.34
CA ASN A 759 22.36 -39.34 0.98
C ASN A 759 22.43 -40.61 1.84
N VAL A 760 21.30 -41.08 2.36
CA VAL A 760 21.24 -42.30 3.18
C VAL A 760 20.99 -43.49 2.27
N THR A 761 21.96 -44.39 2.20
CA THR A 761 21.81 -45.71 1.58
C THR A 761 20.93 -46.60 2.46
N ASP A 762 20.18 -47.53 1.87
CA ASP A 762 19.30 -48.47 2.59
C ASP A 762 20.07 -49.53 3.39
N THR A 763 20.89 -49.06 4.33
CA THR A 763 21.65 -49.84 5.31
C THR A 763 20.76 -50.29 6.47
N LEU A 764 19.62 -49.62 6.65
CA LEU A 764 18.61 -49.93 7.67
C LEU A 764 17.66 -51.06 7.23
N GLY A 765 17.61 -51.40 5.95
CA GLY A 765 16.74 -52.44 5.40
C GLY A 765 15.26 -52.02 5.35
N SER A 766 14.99 -50.72 5.19
CA SER A 766 13.66 -50.13 5.03
C SER A 766 13.75 -48.97 4.04
N THR A 767 13.13 -49.14 2.88
CA THR A 767 13.06 -48.08 1.87
C THR A 767 12.13 -46.94 2.30
N GLY A 768 11.04 -47.25 3.02
CA GLY A 768 10.05 -46.26 3.49
C GLY A 768 10.64 -45.28 4.51
N PHE A 769 11.18 -45.79 5.61
CA PHE A 769 11.76 -44.96 6.66
C PHE A 769 13.01 -44.20 6.17
N VAL A 770 13.87 -44.83 5.35
CA VAL A 770 15.05 -44.17 4.77
C VAL A 770 14.65 -43.01 3.85
N ASN A 771 13.59 -43.14 3.06
CA ASN A 771 13.07 -42.04 2.24
C ASN A 771 12.59 -40.86 3.11
N ASN A 772 11.93 -41.14 4.22
CA ASN A 772 11.50 -40.12 5.18
C ASN A 772 12.68 -39.42 5.85
N LEU A 773 13.72 -40.17 6.22
CA LEU A 773 14.93 -39.60 6.79
C LEU A 773 15.70 -38.73 5.78
N ASN A 774 15.82 -39.18 4.53
CA ASN A 774 16.38 -38.39 3.43
C ASN A 774 15.65 -37.06 3.24
N TRP A 775 14.30 -37.08 3.30
CA TRP A 775 13.50 -35.88 3.32
C TRP A 775 13.82 -34.99 4.53
N GLY A 776 13.81 -35.53 5.75
CA GLY A 776 14.08 -34.76 6.96
C GLY A 776 15.48 -34.12 6.97
N LEU A 777 16.49 -34.78 6.40
CA LEU A 777 17.85 -34.22 6.23
C LEU A 777 17.87 -33.09 5.19
N THR A 778 17.10 -33.23 4.11
CA THR A 778 16.92 -32.17 3.12
C THR A 778 16.23 -30.95 3.76
N ALA A 779 15.15 -31.18 4.50
CA ALA A 779 14.44 -30.14 5.22
C ALA A 779 15.34 -29.45 6.25
N LEU A 780 16.15 -30.20 7.01
CA LEU A 780 17.14 -29.66 7.94
C LEU A 780 18.09 -28.68 7.26
N ARG A 781 18.68 -29.07 6.11
CA ARG A 781 19.55 -28.18 5.34
C ARG A 781 18.83 -26.89 4.94
N ALA A 782 17.62 -27.02 4.40
CA ALA A 782 16.82 -25.87 3.97
C ALA A 782 16.45 -24.92 5.13
N VAL A 783 16.09 -25.48 6.29
CA VAL A 783 15.82 -24.73 7.52
C VAL A 783 17.08 -24.04 8.02
N ALA A 784 18.24 -24.70 7.99
CA ALA A 784 19.51 -24.11 8.41
C ALA A 784 19.93 -22.94 7.51
N GLU A 785 19.82 -23.10 6.19
CA GLU A 785 20.08 -22.03 5.21
C GLU A 785 19.12 -20.85 5.43
N LEU A 786 17.81 -21.12 5.58
CA LEU A 786 16.80 -20.10 5.85
C LEU A 786 17.06 -19.37 7.17
N HIS A 787 17.39 -20.10 8.25
CA HIS A 787 17.66 -19.51 9.56
C HIS A 787 18.88 -18.59 9.56
N ALA A 788 19.89 -18.90 8.74
CA ALA A 788 21.08 -18.08 8.57
C ALA A 788 20.80 -16.79 7.79
N GLU A 789 19.91 -16.83 6.79
CA GLU A 789 19.46 -15.65 6.04
C GLU A 789 18.53 -14.77 6.89
N HIS A 790 17.49 -15.38 7.46
CA HIS A 790 16.48 -14.73 8.28
C HIS A 790 16.12 -15.63 9.45
N ARG A 791 16.41 -15.16 10.67
CA ARG A 791 16.13 -15.91 11.89
C ARG A 791 14.71 -16.48 11.89
N ILE A 792 14.63 -17.78 12.13
CA ILE A 792 13.39 -18.54 12.35
C ILE A 792 13.16 -18.63 13.85
N ASP A 793 11.96 -18.27 14.30
CA ASP A 793 11.58 -18.32 15.72
C ASP A 793 11.01 -19.67 16.10
N VAL A 794 10.30 -20.35 15.19
CA VAL A 794 9.70 -21.66 15.41
C VAL A 794 9.77 -22.50 14.13
N VAL A 795 10.15 -23.77 14.27
CA VAL A 795 9.95 -24.79 13.23
C VAL A 795 8.80 -25.70 13.67
N GLU A 796 7.76 -25.83 12.85
CA GLU A 796 6.63 -26.71 13.12
C GLU A 796 6.52 -27.82 12.06
N SER A 797 6.24 -29.04 12.51
CA SER A 797 5.96 -30.17 11.62
C SER A 797 4.99 -31.16 12.26
N ALA A 798 4.28 -31.93 11.44
CA ALA A 798 3.40 -32.97 11.93
C ALA A 798 4.23 -34.18 12.40
N LEU A 799 3.67 -34.98 13.30
CA LEU A 799 4.30 -36.25 13.71
C LEU A 799 4.52 -37.20 12.53
N TRP A 800 3.61 -37.17 11.56
CA TRP A 800 3.59 -38.05 10.40
C TRP A 800 4.91 -38.03 9.63
N ASP A 801 5.34 -39.19 9.16
CA ASP A 801 6.62 -39.41 8.46
C ASP A 801 7.88 -38.94 9.21
N THR A 802 7.75 -38.46 10.45
CA THR A 802 8.86 -37.96 11.28
C THR A 802 9.70 -36.88 10.58
N GLU A 803 9.05 -36.01 9.79
CA GLU A 803 9.72 -35.09 8.86
C GLU A 803 10.74 -34.15 9.53
N ALA A 804 10.46 -33.72 10.76
CA ALA A 804 11.34 -32.86 11.55
C ALA A 804 12.34 -33.62 12.45
N LEU A 805 12.42 -34.96 12.39
CA LEU A 805 13.27 -35.76 13.27
C LEU A 805 14.76 -35.33 13.21
N PRO A 806 15.40 -35.16 12.02
CA PRO A 806 16.79 -34.71 11.98
C PRO A 806 17.01 -33.33 12.58
N ILE A 807 16.02 -32.44 12.48
CA ILE A 807 16.06 -31.12 13.11
C ILE A 807 15.97 -31.29 14.63
N ALA A 808 15.00 -32.06 15.13
CA ALA A 808 14.78 -32.26 16.56
C ALA A 808 16.00 -32.86 17.28
N LEU A 809 16.78 -33.70 16.60
CA LEU A 809 17.97 -34.35 17.15
C LEU A 809 19.19 -33.43 17.32
N LEU A 810 19.22 -32.25 16.67
CA LEU A 810 20.29 -31.29 16.91
C LEU A 810 20.21 -30.72 18.34
N PRO A 811 21.36 -30.34 18.95
CA PRO A 811 21.38 -29.71 20.26
C PRO A 811 20.45 -28.50 20.28
N LYS A 812 19.56 -28.43 21.28
CA LYS A 812 18.52 -27.38 21.34
C LYS A 812 19.08 -25.97 21.13
N HIS A 813 20.25 -25.64 21.69
CA HIS A 813 20.84 -24.31 21.58
C HIS A 813 21.36 -23.94 20.18
N GLU A 814 21.57 -24.93 19.29
CA GLU A 814 22.08 -24.75 17.92
C GLU A 814 20.97 -24.67 16.86
N ARG A 815 19.70 -24.81 17.27
CA ARG A 815 18.56 -24.82 16.35
C ARG A 815 17.37 -23.96 16.84
N PRO A 816 16.48 -23.56 15.93
CA PRO A 816 15.15 -23.10 16.30
C PRO A 816 14.42 -24.13 17.19
N PRO A 817 13.50 -23.68 18.07
CA PRO A 817 12.59 -24.56 18.76
C PRO A 817 11.76 -25.38 17.75
N VAL A 818 11.62 -26.68 18.01
CA VAL A 818 10.86 -27.60 17.16
C VAL A 818 9.53 -27.92 17.84
N VAL A 819 8.44 -27.60 17.15
CA VAL A 819 7.07 -27.90 17.53
C VAL A 819 6.59 -29.12 16.75
N VAL A 820 6.07 -30.12 17.45
CA VAL A 820 5.53 -31.33 16.82
C VAL A 820 4.03 -31.38 17.02
N ARG A 821 3.29 -31.34 15.91
CA ARG A 821 1.83 -31.47 15.93
C ARG A 821 1.43 -32.93 15.84
N LEU A 822 0.72 -33.43 16.86
CA LEU A 822 0.32 -34.83 16.92
C LEU A 822 -0.92 -35.04 16.05
N VAL A 823 -0.78 -35.95 15.10
CA VAL A 823 -1.83 -36.44 14.20
C VAL A 823 -1.99 -37.95 14.40
N THR A 824 -2.65 -38.66 13.49
CA THR A 824 -2.69 -40.14 13.54
C THR A 824 -1.27 -40.71 13.58
N PRO A 825 -0.89 -41.47 14.62
CA PRO A 825 0.42 -42.13 14.61
C PRO A 825 0.45 -43.29 13.62
N PHE A 826 1.63 -43.57 13.07
CA PHE A 826 1.84 -44.58 12.04
C PHE A 826 1.31 -45.98 12.43
N PRO A 827 1.56 -46.53 13.65
CA PRO A 827 1.07 -47.85 14.04
C PRO A 827 -0.45 -47.99 13.94
N VAL A 828 -1.18 -46.93 14.29
CA VAL A 828 -2.65 -46.90 14.22
C VAL A 828 -3.11 -46.84 12.78
N ALA A 829 -2.50 -45.99 11.96
CA ALA A 829 -2.81 -45.89 10.54
C ALA A 829 -2.54 -47.22 9.80
N ALA A 830 -1.38 -47.84 10.04
CA ALA A 830 -1.01 -49.12 9.45
C ALA A 830 -2.01 -50.22 9.82
N ARG A 831 -2.40 -50.31 11.10
CA ARG A 831 -3.37 -51.29 11.60
C ARG A 831 -4.76 -51.09 11.01
N LEU A 832 -5.27 -49.86 10.97
CA LEU A 832 -6.61 -49.56 10.47
C LEU A 832 -6.73 -49.68 8.95
N ASN A 833 -5.66 -49.42 8.21
CA ASN A 833 -5.65 -49.56 6.75
C ASN A 833 -5.22 -50.98 6.29
N GLY A 834 -4.89 -51.88 7.22
CA GLY A 834 -4.45 -53.24 6.90
C GLY A 834 -3.10 -53.31 6.17
N TRP A 835 -2.24 -52.31 6.35
CA TRP A 835 -0.94 -52.25 5.69
C TRP A 835 -0.05 -53.41 6.15
N GLN A 836 0.53 -54.12 5.19
CA GLN A 836 1.47 -55.21 5.46
C GLN A 836 2.88 -54.62 5.63
N VAL A 837 3.16 -54.11 6.83
CA VAL A 837 4.46 -53.50 7.18
C VAL A 837 5.35 -54.55 7.84
N PRO A 838 6.59 -54.78 7.36
CA PRO A 838 7.56 -55.65 8.03
C PRO A 838 7.80 -55.23 9.49
N PRO A 839 7.94 -56.16 10.45
CA PRO A 839 8.07 -55.82 11.87
C PRO A 839 9.20 -54.82 12.18
N ARG A 840 10.37 -55.01 11.57
CA ARG A 840 11.51 -54.10 11.73
C ARG A 840 11.21 -52.69 11.23
N GLU A 841 10.45 -52.56 10.15
CA GLU A 841 10.07 -51.25 9.61
C GLU A 841 9.04 -50.57 10.52
N ALA A 842 8.06 -51.32 11.01
CA ALA A 842 7.10 -50.82 12.01
C ALA A 842 7.81 -50.33 13.29
N ASP A 843 8.81 -51.06 13.77
CA ASP A 843 9.62 -50.66 14.93
C ASP A 843 10.41 -49.36 14.66
N LEU A 844 10.95 -49.18 13.45
CA LEU A 844 11.66 -47.95 13.06
C LEU A 844 10.72 -46.75 13.03
N PHE A 845 9.53 -46.89 12.44
CA PHE A 845 8.51 -45.83 12.45
C PHE A 845 8.08 -45.45 13.86
N LEU A 846 7.74 -46.46 14.69
CA LEU A 846 7.35 -46.23 16.08
C LEU A 846 8.48 -45.53 16.86
N THR A 847 9.72 -46.00 16.73
CA THR A 847 10.88 -45.41 17.40
C THR A 847 11.14 -43.99 16.92
N GLY A 848 11.05 -43.73 15.62
CA GLY A 848 11.21 -42.41 15.04
C GLY A 848 10.16 -41.41 15.55
N GLU A 849 8.89 -41.81 15.55
CA GLU A 849 7.79 -40.99 16.09
C GLU A 849 7.98 -40.70 17.58
N THR A 850 8.29 -41.72 18.38
CA THR A 850 8.58 -41.55 19.82
C THR A 850 9.77 -40.63 20.05
N THR A 851 10.87 -40.81 19.32
CA THR A 851 12.07 -39.98 19.44
C THR A 851 11.77 -38.52 19.09
N LEU A 852 10.98 -38.28 18.04
CA LEU A 852 10.58 -36.93 17.65
C LEU A 852 9.73 -36.26 18.75
N ILE A 853 8.77 -36.97 19.35
CA ILE A 853 7.96 -36.47 20.47
C ILE A 853 8.85 -36.12 21.67
N GLU A 854 9.79 -37.00 22.03
CA GLU A 854 10.69 -36.81 23.17
C GLU A 854 11.62 -35.60 23.00
N HIS A 855 12.12 -35.36 21.78
CA HIS A 855 13.07 -34.28 21.49
C HIS A 855 12.42 -32.95 21.09
N ALA A 856 11.10 -32.93 20.85
CA ALA A 856 10.35 -31.72 20.60
C ALA A 856 10.48 -30.71 21.75
N ASP A 857 10.45 -29.42 21.42
CA ASP A 857 10.38 -28.37 22.43
C ASP A 857 8.94 -28.11 22.88
N LEU A 858 7.98 -28.33 21.99
CA LEU A 858 6.55 -28.22 22.23
C LEU A 858 5.80 -29.33 21.49
N VAL A 859 4.79 -29.92 22.15
CA VAL A 859 3.97 -30.99 21.59
C VAL A 859 2.52 -30.51 21.50
N VAL A 860 1.94 -30.52 20.30
CA VAL A 860 0.64 -29.93 20.03
C VAL A 860 -0.35 -30.98 19.53
N PRO A 861 -1.11 -31.63 20.42
CA PRO A 861 -2.16 -32.54 19.99
C PRO A 861 -3.37 -31.81 19.38
N ILE A 862 -3.91 -32.37 18.30
CA ILE A 862 -5.12 -31.85 17.62
C ILE A 862 -6.43 -32.24 18.31
N SER A 863 -6.42 -33.20 19.24
CA SER A 863 -7.58 -33.64 20.00
C SER A 863 -7.14 -34.35 21.29
N GLU A 864 -8.05 -34.45 22.24
CA GLU A 864 -7.80 -35.21 23.46
C GLU A 864 -7.73 -36.71 23.14
N SER A 865 -8.55 -37.18 22.20
CA SER A 865 -8.49 -38.54 21.65
C SER A 865 -7.10 -38.87 21.12
N ILE A 866 -6.50 -38.01 20.28
CA ILE A 866 -5.16 -38.26 19.74
C ILE A 866 -4.10 -38.26 20.85
N SER A 867 -4.25 -37.40 21.85
CA SER A 867 -3.33 -37.39 22.98
C SER A 867 -3.31 -38.75 23.69
N LYS A 868 -4.48 -39.33 23.99
CA LYS A 868 -4.61 -40.66 24.61
C LYS A 868 -4.09 -41.78 23.72
N THR A 869 -4.35 -41.68 22.42
CA THR A 869 -3.83 -42.65 21.43
C THR A 869 -2.30 -42.66 21.44
N ILE A 870 -1.66 -41.49 21.45
CA ILE A 870 -0.20 -41.39 21.48
C ILE A 870 0.37 -41.95 22.78
N GLU A 871 -0.20 -41.62 23.94
CA GLU A 871 0.24 -42.19 25.23
C GLU A 871 0.20 -43.73 25.23
N THR A 872 -0.84 -44.31 24.62
CA THR A 872 -1.04 -45.75 24.57
C THR A 872 -0.08 -46.44 23.60
N GLU A 873 0.02 -45.94 22.36
CA GLU A 873 0.79 -46.61 21.29
C GLU A 873 2.30 -46.39 21.43
N HIS A 874 2.73 -45.23 21.96
CA HIS A 874 4.14 -44.89 22.11
C HIS A 874 4.69 -45.11 23.52
N GLY A 875 3.83 -45.35 24.52
CA GLY A 875 4.25 -45.48 25.92
C GLY A 875 4.81 -44.19 26.53
N VAL A 876 4.52 -43.03 25.93
CA VAL A 876 4.99 -41.71 26.39
C VAL A 876 3.99 -41.12 27.38
N ARG A 877 4.47 -40.41 28.41
CA ARG A 877 3.61 -39.65 29.34
C ARG A 877 3.61 -38.16 28.97
N ARG A 878 2.45 -37.51 29.06
CA ARG A 878 2.35 -36.07 28.84
C ARG A 878 3.13 -35.29 29.90
N ASP A 879 3.73 -34.18 29.48
CA ASP A 879 4.43 -33.25 30.35
C ASP A 879 4.00 -31.79 30.04
N ALA A 880 4.68 -30.82 30.65
CA ALA A 880 4.35 -29.40 30.52
C ALA A 880 4.40 -28.87 29.07
N ARG A 881 5.12 -29.54 28.16
CA ARG A 881 5.25 -29.18 26.74
C ARG A 881 4.00 -29.50 25.94
N TRP A 882 3.07 -30.30 26.47
CA TRP A 882 1.86 -30.68 25.76
C TRP A 882 0.82 -29.58 25.86
N LYS A 883 0.54 -28.91 24.74
CA LYS A 883 -0.45 -27.82 24.63
C LYS A 883 -1.44 -28.14 23.52
N GLN A 884 -2.68 -28.47 23.87
CA GLN A 884 -3.70 -28.84 22.88
C GLN A 884 -4.09 -27.66 21.98
N SER A 885 -4.09 -27.90 20.67
CA SER A 885 -4.62 -26.96 19.68
C SER A 885 -5.35 -27.74 18.58
N HIS A 886 -6.68 -27.65 18.58
CA HIS A 886 -7.53 -28.27 17.57
C HIS A 886 -7.18 -27.81 16.16
N CYS A 887 -7.48 -28.65 15.15
CA CYS A 887 -7.49 -28.18 13.78
C CYS A 887 -8.53 -27.05 13.64
N GLY A 888 -8.24 -26.07 12.78
CA GLY A 888 -9.21 -25.04 12.44
C GLY A 888 -9.36 -24.92 10.93
N ILE A 889 -10.56 -24.58 10.48
CA ILE A 889 -10.86 -24.26 9.07
C ILE A 889 -11.33 -22.81 8.97
N ALA A 890 -11.07 -22.19 7.82
CA ALA A 890 -11.62 -20.87 7.53
C ALA A 890 -13.15 -20.95 7.41
N TYR A 891 -13.84 -19.93 7.91
CA TYR A 891 -15.30 -19.83 7.84
C TYR A 891 -15.74 -19.29 6.46
N TRP A 892 -15.53 -20.04 5.37
CA TRP A 892 -15.98 -19.56 4.05
C TRP A 892 -16.14 -20.61 2.95
N PRO A 893 -17.23 -20.54 2.16
CA PRO A 893 -17.32 -21.19 0.87
C PRO A 893 -16.39 -20.53 -0.15
N PHE A 894 -15.57 -21.30 -0.85
CA PHE A 894 -14.81 -20.78 -1.98
C PHE A 894 -15.76 -20.35 -3.11
N PHE A 895 -15.83 -19.04 -3.40
CA PHE A 895 -16.53 -18.51 -4.56
C PHE A 895 -15.54 -18.10 -5.64
N ASP A 896 -15.51 -18.87 -6.73
CA ASP A 896 -14.85 -18.48 -7.96
C ASP A 896 -15.89 -18.07 -9.00
N ALA A 897 -15.92 -16.78 -9.31
CA ALA A 897 -16.81 -16.24 -10.33
C ALA A 897 -16.57 -16.89 -11.70
N GLN A 898 -15.40 -17.45 -11.98
CA GLN A 898 -15.05 -18.05 -13.27
C GLN A 898 -15.77 -19.37 -13.55
N ASN A 899 -16.38 -20.04 -12.57
CA ASN A 899 -16.85 -21.43 -12.75
C ASN A 899 -18.33 -21.63 -12.38
N GLY A 900 -19.10 -20.54 -12.19
CA GLY A 900 -20.56 -20.54 -12.01
C GLY A 900 -21.07 -21.33 -10.79
N TYR A 901 -21.66 -20.66 -9.78
CA TYR A 901 -21.99 -21.35 -8.51
C TYR A 901 -23.34 -22.10 -8.51
N SER A 902 -24.27 -21.74 -9.41
CA SER A 902 -25.66 -22.24 -9.38
C SER A 902 -25.86 -23.66 -9.95
N ALA A 903 -24.97 -24.13 -10.82
CA ALA A 903 -25.06 -25.46 -11.41
C ALA A 903 -24.21 -26.48 -10.64
N LEU A 904 -24.83 -27.60 -10.28
CA LEU A 904 -24.14 -28.81 -9.83
C LEU A 904 -23.81 -29.66 -11.06
N GLU A 905 -22.53 -29.89 -11.29
CA GLU A 905 -22.02 -30.71 -12.39
C GLU A 905 -21.16 -31.83 -11.80
N ASP A 906 -21.07 -32.97 -12.47
CA ASP A 906 -20.11 -34.01 -12.10
C ASP A 906 -18.68 -33.63 -12.54
N SER A 907 -17.70 -34.48 -12.22
CA SER A 907 -16.29 -34.24 -12.55
C SER A 907 -15.98 -34.16 -14.05
N ALA A 908 -16.93 -34.52 -14.92
CA ALA A 908 -16.81 -34.42 -16.38
C ALA A 908 -17.57 -33.20 -16.96
N GLY A 909 -18.08 -32.32 -16.11
CA GLY A 909 -18.86 -31.13 -16.50
C GLY A 909 -20.29 -31.47 -16.92
N LYS A 910 -20.81 -32.65 -16.57
CA LYS A 910 -22.18 -33.04 -16.90
C LYS A 910 -23.14 -32.60 -15.80
N PRO A 911 -24.29 -31.98 -16.11
CA PRO A 911 -25.27 -31.57 -15.11
C PRO A 911 -25.73 -32.75 -14.23
N LEU A 912 -25.59 -32.59 -12.92
CA LEU A 912 -26.22 -33.46 -11.94
C LEU A 912 -27.71 -33.12 -11.90
N LYS A 913 -28.57 -34.07 -12.31
CA LYS A 913 -30.03 -33.91 -12.25
C LYS A 913 -30.52 -34.01 -10.80
N ILE A 914 -30.29 -32.96 -10.03
CA ILE A 914 -30.80 -32.76 -8.68
C ILE A 914 -31.82 -31.62 -8.81
N SER A 915 -33.09 -31.86 -8.50
CA SER A 915 -34.09 -30.77 -8.52
C SER A 915 -33.86 -29.82 -7.34
N GLU A 916 -34.26 -28.55 -7.47
CA GLU A 916 -34.10 -27.55 -6.40
C GLU A 916 -34.82 -27.96 -5.09
N ASP A 917 -35.90 -28.73 -5.20
CA ASP A 917 -36.68 -29.23 -4.04
C ASP A 917 -36.14 -30.54 -3.43
N MET A 918 -35.07 -31.11 -4.00
CA MET A 918 -34.52 -32.40 -3.60
C MET A 918 -33.75 -32.33 -2.28
N LYS A 919 -34.02 -33.24 -1.34
CA LYS A 919 -33.20 -33.40 -0.14
C LYS A 919 -32.13 -34.45 -0.39
N PHE A 920 -30.86 -34.09 -0.35
CA PHE A 920 -29.81 -35.12 -0.40
C PHE A 920 -28.90 -35.15 0.82
N VAL A 921 -28.59 -36.37 1.23
CA VAL A 921 -27.61 -36.70 2.26
C VAL A 921 -26.26 -36.85 1.56
N LEU A 922 -25.28 -36.08 2.02
CA LEU A 922 -23.96 -36.05 1.40
C LEU A 922 -22.94 -36.87 2.20
N PHE A 923 -22.12 -37.64 1.50
CA PHE A 923 -20.88 -38.22 2.02
C PHE A 923 -19.70 -37.64 1.23
N VAL A 924 -18.68 -37.15 1.94
CA VAL A 924 -17.43 -36.66 1.36
C VAL A 924 -16.25 -37.43 1.96
N GLY A 925 -15.46 -38.08 1.11
CA GLY A 925 -14.26 -38.81 1.50
C GLY A 925 -13.94 -39.98 0.59
N ARG A 926 -12.75 -40.57 0.74
CA ARG A 926 -12.40 -41.82 0.04
C ARG A 926 -13.43 -42.90 0.37
N LEU A 927 -13.89 -43.64 -0.64
CA LEU A 927 -14.81 -44.75 -0.40
C LEU A 927 -13.98 -45.97 0.03
N GLU A 928 -13.86 -46.12 1.34
CA GLU A 928 -13.10 -47.19 2.02
C GLU A 928 -13.84 -47.65 3.28
N GLY A 929 -13.62 -48.90 3.70
CA GLY A 929 -14.31 -49.51 4.83
C GLY A 929 -14.13 -48.73 6.12
N ARG A 930 -12.92 -48.19 6.36
CA ARG A 930 -12.59 -47.34 7.51
C ARG A 930 -13.48 -46.08 7.60
N LYS A 931 -13.94 -45.54 6.47
CA LYS A 931 -14.84 -44.37 6.41
C LYS A 931 -16.32 -44.73 6.59
N GLY A 932 -16.64 -46.01 6.79
CA GLY A 932 -17.98 -46.48 7.10
C GLY A 932 -18.94 -46.49 5.92
N VAL A 933 -18.44 -46.57 4.68
CA VAL A 933 -19.30 -46.57 3.46
C VAL A 933 -20.29 -47.73 3.48
N GLY A 934 -19.87 -48.92 3.92
CA GLY A 934 -20.78 -50.07 4.08
C GLY A 934 -21.94 -49.76 5.04
N THR A 935 -21.63 -49.22 6.23
CA THR A 935 -22.64 -48.80 7.22
C THR A 935 -23.60 -47.76 6.64
N LEU A 936 -23.10 -46.82 5.83
CA LEU A 936 -23.92 -45.82 5.16
C LEU A 936 -24.87 -46.42 4.13
N LEU A 937 -24.38 -47.33 3.27
CA LEU A 937 -25.19 -47.99 2.26
C LEU A 937 -26.27 -48.87 2.89
N ASP A 938 -25.96 -49.56 3.98
CA ASP A 938 -26.96 -50.32 4.75
C ASP A 938 -28.00 -49.41 5.39
N ALA A 939 -27.59 -48.26 5.94
CA ALA A 939 -28.52 -47.26 6.48
C ALA A 939 -29.42 -46.66 5.37
N ALA A 940 -28.86 -46.46 4.18
CA ALA A 940 -29.56 -45.89 3.02
C ALA A 940 -30.74 -46.75 2.55
N LYS A 941 -30.69 -48.08 2.73
CA LYS A 941 -31.86 -48.96 2.49
C LYS A 941 -33.11 -48.44 3.21
N ARG A 942 -32.94 -47.97 4.44
CA ARG A 942 -34.04 -47.59 5.32
C ARG A 942 -34.46 -46.14 5.11
N PHE A 943 -33.52 -45.19 5.05
CA PHE A 943 -33.91 -43.79 4.91
C PHE A 943 -34.37 -43.42 3.49
N LEU A 944 -33.84 -44.06 2.43
CA LEU A 944 -34.35 -43.87 1.06
C LEU A 944 -35.71 -44.54 0.86
N ALA A 945 -36.03 -45.61 1.59
CA ALA A 945 -37.36 -46.22 1.54
C ALA A 945 -38.44 -45.36 2.23
N GLY A 946 -38.04 -44.48 3.16
CA GLY A 946 -38.97 -43.67 3.98
C GLY A 946 -39.44 -42.36 3.33
N ASP A 947 -38.53 -41.56 2.78
CA ASP A 947 -38.83 -40.30 2.08
C ASP A 947 -38.57 -40.49 0.57
N THR A 948 -39.57 -40.22 -0.28
CA THR A 948 -39.46 -40.46 -1.73
C THR A 948 -38.50 -39.50 -2.42
N ASP A 949 -38.31 -38.30 -1.85
CA ASP A 949 -37.52 -37.22 -2.45
C ASP A 949 -36.12 -37.12 -1.82
N ALA A 950 -35.76 -38.07 -0.95
CA ALA A 950 -34.43 -38.19 -0.38
C ALA A 950 -33.48 -38.95 -1.31
N HIS A 951 -32.26 -38.44 -1.46
CA HIS A 951 -31.18 -39.10 -2.20
C HIS A 951 -29.89 -39.18 -1.38
N LEU A 952 -28.99 -40.07 -1.80
CA LEU A 952 -27.64 -40.18 -1.26
C LEU A 952 -26.62 -39.78 -2.34
N VAL A 953 -25.75 -38.84 -2.01
CA VAL A 953 -24.64 -38.42 -2.88
C VAL A 953 -23.31 -38.78 -2.21
N LEU A 954 -22.47 -39.54 -2.90
CA LEU A 954 -21.14 -39.93 -2.44
C LEU A 954 -20.06 -39.29 -3.32
N ALA A 955 -19.28 -38.40 -2.72
CA ALA A 955 -18.17 -37.71 -3.36
C ALA A 955 -16.83 -38.21 -2.80
N GLY A 956 -16.05 -38.84 -3.68
CA GLY A 956 -14.68 -39.26 -3.41
C GLY A 956 -14.26 -40.50 -4.21
N ARG A 957 -12.94 -40.70 -4.29
CA ARG A 957 -12.36 -41.83 -5.03
C ARG A 957 -12.80 -43.17 -4.44
N ASP A 958 -13.28 -44.04 -5.31
CA ASP A 958 -13.58 -45.43 -4.96
C ASP A 958 -12.32 -46.30 -5.02
N ILE A 959 -11.87 -46.80 -3.88
CA ILE A 959 -10.65 -47.63 -3.78
C ILE A 959 -10.93 -49.08 -3.38
N GLU A 960 -12.16 -49.39 -2.97
CA GLU A 960 -12.58 -50.74 -2.53
C GLU A 960 -13.74 -51.29 -3.37
N ASN A 961 -14.09 -50.61 -4.48
CA ASN A 961 -15.16 -50.97 -5.40
C ASN A 961 -16.56 -50.90 -4.74
N TRP A 962 -16.79 -49.90 -3.90
CA TRP A 962 -18.07 -49.67 -3.21
C TRP A 962 -19.22 -49.32 -4.17
N THR A 963 -18.92 -48.69 -5.30
CA THR A 963 -19.90 -48.36 -6.34
C THR A 963 -20.57 -49.61 -6.89
N GLU A 964 -19.79 -50.67 -7.12
CA GLU A 964 -20.34 -51.96 -7.58
C GLU A 964 -21.09 -52.67 -6.44
N ARG A 965 -20.49 -52.72 -5.24
CA ARG A 965 -21.11 -53.36 -4.05
C ARG A 965 -22.45 -52.71 -3.67
N ALA A 966 -22.63 -51.42 -3.93
CA ALA A 966 -23.87 -50.71 -3.65
C ALA A 966 -25.08 -51.29 -4.40
N LYS A 967 -24.87 -51.89 -5.59
CA LYS A 967 -25.95 -52.52 -6.37
C LYS A 967 -26.53 -53.73 -5.65
N ASP A 968 -25.65 -54.54 -5.05
CA ASP A 968 -26.03 -55.72 -4.27
C ASP A 968 -26.69 -55.34 -2.95
N VAL A 969 -26.27 -54.22 -2.35
CA VAL A 969 -26.81 -53.72 -1.09
C VAL A 969 -28.20 -53.10 -1.27
N LEU A 970 -28.39 -52.18 -2.23
CA LEU A 970 -29.59 -51.34 -2.29
C LEU A 970 -30.71 -51.86 -3.20
N GLY A 971 -30.39 -52.74 -4.17
CA GLY A 971 -31.34 -53.16 -5.20
C GLY A 971 -31.64 -52.06 -6.25
N ALA A 972 -32.22 -52.46 -7.38
CA ALA A 972 -32.34 -51.59 -8.57
C ALA A 972 -33.20 -50.33 -8.39
N SER A 973 -34.25 -50.38 -7.54
CA SER A 973 -35.15 -49.24 -7.33
C SER A 973 -34.54 -48.13 -6.47
N LEU A 974 -33.80 -48.48 -5.41
CA LEU A 974 -33.13 -47.51 -4.55
C LEU A 974 -31.86 -46.95 -5.19
N MET A 975 -31.18 -47.75 -6.03
CA MET A 975 -29.96 -47.32 -6.72
C MET A 975 -30.18 -46.09 -7.61
N GLN A 976 -31.39 -45.87 -8.14
CA GLN A 976 -31.73 -44.66 -8.91
C GLN A 976 -31.62 -43.36 -8.09
N ARG A 977 -31.59 -43.46 -6.76
CA ARG A 977 -31.48 -42.33 -5.83
C ARG A 977 -30.12 -42.23 -5.16
N VAL A 978 -29.13 -43.00 -5.64
CA VAL A 978 -27.76 -42.97 -5.14
C VAL A 978 -26.80 -42.54 -6.24
N HIS A 979 -26.04 -41.48 -5.97
CA HIS A 979 -25.16 -40.83 -6.93
C HIS A 979 -23.70 -40.95 -6.48
N PHE A 980 -22.87 -41.58 -7.29
CA PHE A 980 -21.42 -41.69 -7.07
C PHE A 980 -20.70 -40.71 -7.99
N LEU A 981 -19.98 -39.74 -7.42
CA LEU A 981 -19.35 -38.65 -8.19
C LEU A 981 -17.86 -38.90 -8.48
N GLY A 982 -17.25 -39.88 -7.83
CA GLY A 982 -15.79 -40.04 -7.86
C GLY A 982 -15.08 -38.87 -7.16
N SER A 983 -13.80 -38.66 -7.48
CA SER A 983 -13.06 -37.50 -6.96
C SER A 983 -13.66 -36.20 -7.50
N VAL A 984 -13.94 -35.26 -6.61
CA VAL A 984 -14.43 -33.92 -6.94
C VAL A 984 -13.35 -32.89 -6.61
N ASP A 985 -13.33 -31.78 -7.33
CA ASP A 985 -12.48 -30.63 -6.97
C ASP A 985 -13.07 -29.85 -5.77
N ASP A 986 -12.29 -28.91 -5.25
CA ASP A 986 -12.71 -28.10 -4.09
C ASP A 986 -14.00 -27.33 -4.37
N GLN A 987 -14.19 -26.84 -5.60
CA GLN A 987 -15.35 -26.04 -5.93
C GLN A 987 -16.64 -26.85 -5.97
N LEU A 988 -16.65 -28.00 -6.62
CA LEU A 988 -17.80 -28.90 -6.63
C LEU A 988 -18.07 -29.41 -5.21
N ARG A 989 -17.03 -29.70 -4.40
CA ARG A 989 -17.20 -30.03 -2.98
C ARG A 989 -17.94 -28.91 -2.23
N GLU A 990 -17.54 -27.64 -2.41
CA GLU A 990 -18.23 -26.50 -1.77
C GLU A 990 -19.70 -26.40 -2.20
N LYS A 991 -19.99 -26.55 -3.50
CA LYS A 991 -21.38 -26.53 -4.00
C LYS A 991 -22.21 -27.68 -3.40
N LEU A 992 -21.63 -28.87 -3.29
CA LEU A 992 -22.28 -30.04 -2.70
C LEU A 992 -22.57 -29.82 -1.21
N LEU A 993 -21.61 -29.32 -0.45
CA LEU A 993 -21.79 -28.98 0.96
C LEU A 993 -22.87 -27.90 1.12
N HIS A 994 -22.88 -26.88 0.26
CA HIS A 994 -23.91 -25.85 0.27
C HIS A 994 -25.31 -26.39 -0.02
N ALA A 995 -25.44 -27.30 -0.99
CA ALA A 995 -26.72 -27.84 -1.42
C ALA A 995 -27.24 -28.98 -0.52
N ALA A 996 -26.37 -29.67 0.22
CA ALA A 996 -26.76 -30.81 1.05
C ALA A 996 -27.81 -30.45 2.13
N HIS A 997 -28.70 -31.39 2.43
CA HIS A 997 -29.63 -31.26 3.57
C HIS A 997 -28.93 -31.56 4.90
N CYS A 998 -28.09 -32.60 4.91
CA CYS A 998 -27.17 -32.96 5.98
C CYS A 998 -26.00 -33.80 5.45
N VAL A 999 -24.91 -33.88 6.21
CA VAL A 999 -23.73 -34.69 5.87
C VAL A 999 -23.67 -35.94 6.74
N ALA A 1000 -23.52 -37.11 6.13
CA ALA A 1000 -23.27 -38.37 6.83
C ALA A 1000 -21.76 -38.61 6.97
N PHE A 1001 -21.29 -38.82 8.20
CA PHE A 1001 -19.89 -39.02 8.53
C PHE A 1001 -19.68 -40.30 9.37
N PRO A 1002 -19.84 -41.49 8.77
CA PRO A 1002 -19.96 -42.76 9.49
C PRO A 1002 -18.61 -43.44 9.78
N SER A 1003 -17.52 -42.68 9.85
CA SER A 1003 -16.16 -43.19 9.98
C SER A 1003 -15.98 -44.11 11.19
N GLN A 1004 -15.23 -45.20 11.05
CA GLN A 1004 -14.92 -46.11 12.17
C GLN A 1004 -13.81 -45.58 13.07
N TYR A 1005 -12.99 -44.65 12.55
CA TYR A 1005 -11.97 -43.94 13.32
C TYR A 1005 -11.59 -42.65 12.59
N GLU A 1006 -11.53 -41.56 13.35
CA GLU A 1006 -11.00 -40.27 12.87
C GLU A 1006 -10.18 -39.56 13.94
N SER A 1007 -9.09 -38.97 13.48
CA SER A 1007 -8.15 -38.23 14.33
C SER A 1007 -8.68 -36.85 14.73
N PHE A 1008 -9.58 -36.31 13.89
CA PHE A 1008 -10.30 -35.07 14.16
C PHE A 1008 -11.61 -34.99 13.36
N GLY A 1009 -11.51 -34.96 12.02
CA GLY A 1009 -12.66 -34.84 11.11
C GLY A 1009 -12.82 -33.43 10.55
N LEU A 1010 -12.12 -33.14 9.45
CA LEU A 1010 -12.24 -31.85 8.73
C LEU A 1010 -13.57 -31.71 7.99
N VAL A 1011 -14.11 -32.79 7.42
CA VAL A 1011 -15.40 -32.78 6.69
C VAL A 1011 -16.58 -32.28 7.54
N PRO A 1012 -16.73 -32.68 8.82
CA PRO A 1012 -17.69 -32.04 9.71
C PRO A 1012 -17.54 -30.52 9.82
N LEU A 1013 -16.31 -30.01 9.88
CA LEU A 1013 -16.08 -28.56 9.93
C LEU A 1013 -16.44 -27.88 8.61
N GLU A 1014 -16.06 -28.48 7.46
CA GLU A 1014 -16.45 -28.03 6.11
C GLU A 1014 -17.98 -27.95 5.99
N ALA A 1015 -18.71 -28.95 6.50
CA ALA A 1015 -20.18 -28.93 6.54
C ALA A 1015 -20.72 -27.80 7.43
N PHE A 1016 -20.08 -27.53 8.57
CA PHE A 1016 -20.51 -26.47 9.48
C PHE A 1016 -20.32 -25.07 8.91
N VAL A 1017 -19.33 -24.84 8.03
CA VAL A 1017 -19.17 -23.58 7.26
C VAL A 1017 -20.45 -23.25 6.48
N HIS A 1018 -21.13 -24.28 5.95
CA HIS A 1018 -22.39 -24.16 5.22
C HIS A 1018 -23.64 -24.26 6.11
N GLY A 1019 -23.45 -24.31 7.43
CA GLY A 1019 -24.54 -24.52 8.39
C GLY A 1019 -25.25 -25.86 8.23
N LYS A 1020 -24.56 -26.90 7.72
CA LYS A 1020 -25.15 -28.22 7.52
C LYS A 1020 -24.98 -29.11 8.75
N PRO A 1021 -26.07 -29.72 9.25
CA PRO A 1021 -25.99 -30.72 10.31
C PRO A 1021 -25.16 -31.93 9.87
N VAL A 1022 -24.40 -32.50 10.79
CA VAL A 1022 -23.59 -33.71 10.54
C VAL A 1022 -24.13 -34.88 11.36
N ILE A 1023 -24.38 -36.01 10.70
CA ILE A 1023 -24.74 -37.28 11.36
C ILE A 1023 -23.50 -38.15 11.42
N ALA A 1024 -22.91 -38.31 12.60
CA ALA A 1024 -21.57 -38.87 12.73
C ALA A 1024 -21.48 -40.00 13.76
N SER A 1025 -20.52 -40.89 13.60
CA SER A 1025 -20.28 -41.99 14.53
C SER A 1025 -19.61 -41.52 15.83
N ARG A 1026 -19.83 -42.24 16.93
CA ARG A 1026 -19.06 -42.08 18.19
C ARG A 1026 -17.72 -42.78 18.10
N ALA A 1027 -16.83 -42.28 17.25
CA ALA A 1027 -15.50 -42.86 17.02
C ALA A 1027 -14.38 -41.81 17.04
N GLY A 1028 -13.24 -42.16 17.64
CA GLY A 1028 -12.08 -41.28 17.74
C GLY A 1028 -12.42 -39.90 18.30
N ALA A 1029 -11.95 -38.85 17.62
CA ALA A 1029 -12.18 -37.46 18.00
C ALA A 1029 -13.52 -36.87 17.53
N ILE A 1030 -14.36 -37.62 16.80
CA ILE A 1030 -15.63 -37.11 16.25
C ILE A 1030 -16.53 -36.49 17.32
N PRO A 1031 -16.71 -37.09 18.52
CA PRO A 1031 -17.53 -36.49 19.58
C PRO A 1031 -16.97 -35.19 20.18
N GLU A 1032 -15.68 -34.90 19.97
CA GLU A 1032 -15.08 -33.62 20.36
C GLU A 1032 -15.48 -32.51 19.37
N VAL A 1033 -15.70 -32.86 18.10
CA VAL A 1033 -16.00 -31.92 17.01
C VAL A 1033 -17.51 -31.72 16.82
N VAL A 1034 -18.28 -32.81 16.78
CA VAL A 1034 -19.73 -32.80 16.54
C VAL A 1034 -20.47 -32.77 17.87
N GLY A 1035 -21.10 -31.64 18.19
CA GLY A 1035 -21.92 -31.50 19.39
C GLY A 1035 -23.25 -32.22 19.23
N ASP A 1036 -23.42 -33.33 19.96
CA ASP A 1036 -24.63 -34.16 19.89
C ASP A 1036 -25.89 -33.38 20.28
N GLY A 1037 -26.89 -33.40 19.40
CA GLY A 1037 -28.12 -32.62 19.54
C GLY A 1037 -27.94 -31.10 19.42
N GLN A 1038 -26.73 -30.61 19.12
CA GLN A 1038 -26.41 -29.18 18.97
C GLN A 1038 -26.03 -28.83 17.54
N SER A 1039 -24.97 -29.43 16.99
CA SER A 1039 -24.50 -29.20 15.61
C SER A 1039 -24.66 -30.43 14.72
N GLY A 1040 -25.01 -31.58 15.31
CA GLY A 1040 -25.21 -32.84 14.63
C GLY A 1040 -25.90 -33.85 15.53
N LEU A 1041 -25.97 -35.09 15.06
CA LEU A 1041 -26.47 -36.23 15.84
C LEU A 1041 -25.42 -37.34 15.80
N LEU A 1042 -25.14 -37.92 16.96
CA LEU A 1042 -24.17 -39.01 17.08
C LEU A 1042 -24.86 -40.38 17.13
N PHE A 1043 -24.23 -41.39 16.51
CA PHE A 1043 -24.66 -42.79 16.54
C PHE A 1043 -23.51 -43.75 16.86
N GLU A 1044 -23.78 -44.97 17.31
CA GLU A 1044 -22.73 -45.94 17.62
C GLU A 1044 -22.01 -46.42 16.36
N ALA A 1045 -20.67 -46.46 16.40
CA ALA A 1045 -19.86 -46.80 15.22
C ALA A 1045 -20.23 -48.19 14.65
N GLY A 1046 -20.52 -48.24 13.34
CA GLY A 1046 -20.96 -49.46 12.66
C GLY A 1046 -22.47 -49.75 12.76
N ASN A 1047 -23.24 -49.02 13.57
CA ASN A 1047 -24.69 -49.22 13.71
C ASN A 1047 -25.48 -48.52 12.58
N SER A 1048 -25.73 -49.23 11.49
CA SER A 1048 -26.49 -48.72 10.33
C SER A 1048 -27.95 -48.40 10.65
N THR A 1049 -28.55 -49.08 11.64
CA THR A 1049 -29.95 -48.85 12.02
C THR A 1049 -30.10 -47.49 12.69
N GLU A 1050 -29.22 -47.17 13.64
CA GLU A 1050 -29.21 -45.89 14.34
C GLU A 1050 -28.84 -44.74 13.40
N LEU A 1051 -27.84 -44.93 12.52
CA LEU A 1051 -27.52 -43.96 11.47
C LEU A 1051 -28.76 -43.61 10.63
N ALA A 1052 -29.51 -44.61 10.18
CA ALA A 1052 -30.72 -44.39 9.39
C ALA A 1052 -31.80 -43.62 10.18
N ASP A 1053 -31.98 -43.94 11.46
CA ASP A 1053 -32.94 -43.26 12.33
C ASP A 1053 -32.57 -41.78 12.51
N GLN A 1054 -31.30 -41.46 12.74
CA GLN A 1054 -30.84 -40.07 12.87
C GLN A 1054 -30.98 -39.29 11.56
N VAL A 1055 -30.66 -39.89 10.42
CA VAL A 1055 -30.86 -39.27 9.10
C VAL A 1055 -32.34 -38.99 8.84
N LEU A 1056 -33.23 -39.96 9.10
CA LEU A 1056 -34.68 -39.78 8.95
C LEU A 1056 -35.22 -38.65 9.83
N ARG A 1057 -34.75 -38.54 11.08
CA ARG A 1057 -35.13 -37.44 11.98
C ARG A 1057 -34.77 -36.07 11.38
N VAL A 1058 -33.58 -35.91 10.82
CA VAL A 1058 -33.14 -34.64 10.23
C VAL A 1058 -33.83 -34.34 8.89
N LEU A 1059 -34.20 -35.36 8.12
CA LEU A 1059 -34.99 -35.20 6.89
C LEU A 1059 -36.45 -34.76 7.15
N THR A 1060 -37.02 -35.15 8.29
CA THR A 1060 -38.46 -34.99 8.58
C THR A 1060 -38.78 -33.90 9.60
N ASP A 1061 -37.94 -33.67 10.60
CA ASP A 1061 -38.15 -32.64 11.64
C ASP A 1061 -37.45 -31.32 11.27
N LYS A 1062 -38.25 -30.38 10.74
CA LYS A 1062 -37.79 -29.04 10.36
C LYS A 1062 -37.26 -28.22 11.55
N THR A 1063 -37.81 -28.42 12.75
CA THR A 1063 -37.39 -27.68 13.95
C THR A 1063 -36.04 -28.18 14.43
N LEU A 1064 -35.85 -29.49 14.43
CA LEU A 1064 -34.56 -30.11 14.72
C LEU A 1064 -33.51 -29.69 13.70
N HIS A 1065 -33.82 -29.75 12.41
CA HIS A 1065 -32.89 -29.33 11.35
C HIS A 1065 -32.43 -27.88 11.53
N ALA A 1066 -33.37 -26.93 11.69
CA ALA A 1066 -33.03 -25.52 11.89
C ALA A 1066 -32.16 -25.29 13.14
N ARG A 1067 -32.46 -25.99 14.24
CA ARG A 1067 -31.67 -25.94 15.47
C ARG A 1067 -30.25 -26.46 15.25
N LEU A 1068 -30.10 -27.61 14.59
CA LEU A 1068 -28.79 -28.20 14.28
C LEU A 1068 -28.00 -27.35 13.30
N SER A 1069 -28.64 -26.73 12.31
CA SER A 1069 -28.00 -25.81 11.37
C SER A 1069 -27.48 -24.56 12.06
N ASN A 1070 -28.24 -23.97 12.98
CA ASN A 1070 -27.77 -22.84 13.78
C ASN A 1070 -26.62 -23.26 14.72
N GLY A 1071 -26.71 -24.44 15.32
CA GLY A 1071 -25.64 -24.98 16.14
C GLY A 1071 -24.38 -25.32 15.34
N ALA A 1072 -24.50 -25.76 14.08
CA ALA A 1072 -23.38 -25.94 13.16
C ALA A 1072 -22.64 -24.61 12.92
N ARG A 1073 -23.36 -23.54 12.58
CA ARG A 1073 -22.80 -22.17 12.43
C ARG A 1073 -22.14 -21.66 13.70
N ALA A 1074 -22.68 -21.99 14.88
CA ALA A 1074 -22.06 -21.65 16.16
C ALA A 1074 -20.81 -22.51 16.47
N GLN A 1075 -20.84 -23.79 16.09
CA GLN A 1075 -19.78 -24.75 16.39
C GLN A 1075 -18.50 -24.43 15.61
N ILE A 1076 -18.63 -24.06 14.34
CA ILE A 1076 -17.47 -23.70 13.50
C ILE A 1076 -16.72 -22.47 13.99
N ARG A 1077 -17.38 -21.54 14.70
CA ARG A 1077 -16.67 -20.42 15.36
C ARG A 1077 -15.67 -20.94 16.41
N LYS A 1078 -16.01 -22.00 17.16
CA LYS A 1078 -15.10 -22.63 18.13
C LYS A 1078 -13.89 -23.29 17.46
N PHE A 1079 -14.09 -23.85 16.27
CA PHE A 1079 -13.08 -24.56 15.47
C PHE A 1079 -12.62 -23.75 14.24
N SER A 1080 -12.66 -22.42 14.35
CA SER A 1080 -12.12 -21.56 13.30
C SER A 1080 -10.60 -21.70 13.22
N SER A 1081 -10.07 -21.52 12.00
CA SER A 1081 -8.63 -21.39 11.75
C SER A 1081 -8.01 -20.34 12.69
N ARG A 1082 -8.70 -19.21 12.92
CA ARG A 1082 -8.22 -18.13 13.79
C ARG A 1082 -8.04 -18.58 15.24
N ASN A 1083 -9.04 -19.27 15.82
CA ASN A 1083 -8.92 -19.78 17.19
C ASN A 1083 -7.82 -20.85 17.31
N SER A 1084 -7.59 -21.64 16.26
CA SER A 1084 -6.46 -22.56 16.20
C SER A 1084 -5.13 -21.80 16.20
N ALA A 1085 -5.01 -20.76 15.35
CA ALA A 1085 -3.82 -19.93 15.26
C ALA A 1085 -3.51 -19.18 16.57
N ILE A 1086 -4.53 -18.63 17.25
CA ILE A 1086 -4.36 -17.97 18.55
C ILE A 1086 -3.77 -18.93 19.59
N ARG A 1087 -4.28 -20.17 19.66
CA ARG A 1087 -3.75 -21.19 20.59
C ARG A 1087 -2.32 -21.57 20.24
N ALA A 1088 -2.02 -21.74 18.96
CA ALA A 1088 -0.67 -21.99 18.46
C ALA A 1088 0.30 -20.86 18.84
N VAL A 1089 -0.03 -19.61 18.52
CA VAL A 1089 0.80 -18.43 18.82
C VAL A 1089 1.05 -18.29 20.32
N ASN A 1090 0.02 -18.45 21.15
CA ASN A 1090 0.19 -18.43 22.61
C ASN A 1090 1.19 -19.48 23.10
N ALA A 1091 1.15 -20.69 22.53
CA ALA A 1091 2.09 -21.75 22.86
C ALA A 1091 3.51 -21.44 22.35
N TYR A 1092 3.65 -20.84 21.17
CA TYR A 1092 4.94 -20.43 20.59
C TYR A 1092 5.60 -19.33 21.43
N VAL A 1093 4.84 -18.32 21.82
CA VAL A 1093 5.35 -17.22 22.65
C VAL A 1093 5.77 -17.71 24.04
N ALA A 1094 4.98 -18.59 24.67
CA ALA A 1094 5.34 -19.20 25.94
C ALA A 1094 6.67 -19.98 25.83
N LEU A 1095 6.81 -20.79 24.78
CA LEU A 1095 8.02 -21.56 24.50
C LEU A 1095 9.26 -20.65 24.31
N MET A 1096 9.10 -19.53 23.61
CA MET A 1096 10.19 -18.58 23.37
C MET A 1096 10.67 -17.92 24.66
N ARG A 1097 9.73 -17.49 25.52
CA ARG A 1097 10.05 -16.90 26.84
C ARG A 1097 10.80 -17.88 27.73
N GLU A 1098 10.35 -19.14 27.81
CA GLU A 1098 11.02 -20.19 28.59
C GLU A 1098 12.48 -20.41 28.13
N ARG A 1099 12.75 -20.32 26.82
CA ARG A 1099 14.12 -20.43 26.29
C ARG A 1099 14.99 -19.24 26.61
N GLU A 1100 14.44 -18.03 26.57
CA GLU A 1100 15.18 -16.80 26.91
C GLU A 1100 15.58 -16.82 28.39
N ASP A 1101 14.67 -17.21 29.27
CA ASP A 1101 14.93 -17.37 30.70
C ASP A 1101 16.01 -18.42 30.96
N ALA A 1102 15.94 -19.57 30.28
CA ALA A 1102 16.96 -20.63 30.40
C ALA A 1102 18.35 -20.18 29.91
N ARG A 1103 18.42 -19.38 28.83
CA ARG A 1103 19.68 -18.80 28.33
C ARG A 1103 20.26 -17.78 29.30
N GLY A 1104 19.44 -16.87 29.81
CA GLY A 1104 19.85 -15.87 30.81
C GLY A 1104 20.37 -16.50 32.11
N ALA A 1105 19.71 -17.56 32.58
CA ALA A 1105 20.19 -18.33 33.74
C ALA A 1105 21.54 -19.01 33.46
N HIS A 1106 21.75 -19.55 32.26
CA HIS A 1106 23.00 -20.23 31.89
C HIS A 1106 24.18 -19.25 31.73
N GLU A 1107 23.93 -18.04 31.20
CA GLU A 1107 24.94 -16.97 31.14
C GLU A 1107 25.30 -16.43 32.53
N ASN A 1108 24.32 -16.29 33.43
CA ASN A 1108 24.55 -15.91 34.82
C ASN A 1108 25.32 -16.96 35.63
N ILE A 1109 25.14 -18.25 35.34
CA ILE A 1109 25.94 -19.33 35.94
C ILE A 1109 27.37 -19.31 35.38
N LYS A 1110 27.56 -19.07 34.07
CA LYS A 1110 28.89 -18.94 33.46
C LYS A 1110 29.65 -17.70 33.95
N SER A 1111 28.96 -16.60 34.27
CA SER A 1111 29.58 -15.43 34.87
C SER A 1111 29.90 -15.63 36.35
N ALA A 1112 29.05 -16.31 37.12
CA ALA A 1112 29.28 -16.65 38.52
C ALA A 1112 30.41 -17.69 38.74
N VAL A 1113 30.64 -18.60 37.77
CA VAL A 1113 31.76 -19.57 37.80
C VAL A 1113 33.08 -18.93 37.33
N LYS A 1114 33.04 -17.71 36.79
CA LYS A 1114 34.23 -16.92 36.41
C LYS A 1114 34.71 -15.93 37.49
N VAL A 1115 34.00 -15.83 38.62
CA VAL A 1115 34.37 -14.98 39.78
C VAL A 1115 35.15 -15.78 40.81
#